data_AF-A0A954MSZ2-F1
#
_entry.id   AF-A0A954MSZ2-F1
#
_cell.length_a   1.000
_cell.length_b   1.000
_cell.length_c   1.000
_cell.angle_alpha   90.00
_cell.angle_beta   90.00
_cell.angle_gamma   90.00
#
_symmetry.space_group_name_H-M   'P 1'
#
loop_
_entity.id
_entity.type
_entity.pdbx_description
1 polymer ?
#
loop_
_entity_poly.entity_id
_entity_poly.type
_entity_poly.pdbx_seq_one_letter_code
_entity_poly.pdbx_strand_id
1 'polypeptide(L)'
;EPGKGYGDFKRAWGMGQEIEVRDVWLSSLLEGMRIEPETYREYFDPADANMALGSRWGGLWAYQMSGELLRREDFRGATELLLSSLRGGQRGTDPDRLNGDLVIRREDWVAGRLLDVFRQAPVDVLPQLEGLIQSEWERRAEDHREQRRFQMVVRDLRIGNELAGIELSREPEKLTLDRELWLLRILNSGEESLRPRAAAQLARGLLLRGDRLGAVPYLRKLNTEFVDRKCRGDVTGRELLQEWERDPAIKMGPRRESWPEGKLQVVLRPQGSPEPMSIHSPPLFLDLREPLQPWIQVMRDRERLRGVDPAGDFLWEYPLAQNYQRTSGGKWYHAPIGSLMIATNVAQLVGIDLSRLGEDRMAERLWSMDLIDPTQIRTYNHQEQTGMFRSMPERPIDIIDSMGGVGGQLLCCSEEVIAIYREESLWGLDPLTGEVRWRRYALDSVPTAICQGRSIFANLDPQSPMQLSIFSSTDGRLTEVREWNERLEPPASEKSGVHPTIRANRRLDAFPIPGGIFQVELLTDQRRRLSLADPETMKIVWEKVIETGCALAFVEGLPDEDWRNRRQPELAILKPGGNFEIVDLTNGEAQTEVKLTDIEGGIPGSFMVIATPECDLVLLRTSQTIGPATHVHQRAHNSGRLPYDGTLLAIDRKTNGVKWKRKEPQVSSILEVSAAHPVLAIQSYDQEVVTQPMENSPPVQPTQRLTLVDRRSGREIYGTKYSPAESSNLTLMRARADRTAGVVRLTLQPKLSAPQQLIEVKYTNEALGGTTPDIQVSTAAEIPEIPPAAAPE
;
A
#
# COMPACT_ATOMS: atom_id res chain seq x y z
N GLU A 1 -3.58 -48.08 32.49
CA GLU A 1 -2.71 -48.76 31.49
C GLU A 1 -2.95 -48.12 30.13
N PRO A 2 -2.02 -47.32 29.62
CA PRO A 2 -2.15 -46.64 28.33
C PRO A 2 -2.53 -47.60 27.19
N GLY A 3 -1.92 -48.80 27.14
CA GLY A 3 -2.08 -49.75 26.02
C GLY A 3 -3.47 -50.38 25.85
N LYS A 4 -4.32 -50.39 26.88
CA LYS A 4 -5.72 -50.88 26.75
C LYS A 4 -6.59 -49.88 25.96
N GLY A 5 -6.40 -48.59 26.18
CA GLY A 5 -7.21 -47.54 25.54
C GLY A 5 -7.08 -47.52 24.01
N TYR A 6 -5.88 -47.82 23.49
CA TYR A 6 -5.68 -47.86 22.04
C TYR A 6 -6.14 -49.14 21.36
N GLY A 7 -5.96 -50.29 22.02
CA GLY A 7 -6.56 -51.54 21.57
C GLY A 7 -8.07 -51.40 21.48
N ASP A 8 -8.68 -50.73 22.46
CA ASP A 8 -10.10 -50.41 22.46
C ASP A 8 -10.46 -49.33 21.43
N PHE A 9 -9.58 -48.35 21.15
CA PHE A 9 -9.72 -47.39 20.04
C PHE A 9 -9.73 -48.10 18.67
N LYS A 10 -8.71 -48.89 18.31
CA LYS A 10 -8.67 -49.60 17.01
C LYS A 10 -9.86 -50.55 16.87
N ARG A 11 -10.26 -51.22 17.97
CA ARG A 11 -11.43 -52.11 17.98
C ARG A 11 -12.72 -51.32 17.82
N ALA A 12 -12.94 -50.26 18.60
CA ALA A 12 -14.13 -49.39 18.51
C ALA A 12 -14.22 -48.68 17.16
N TRP A 13 -13.09 -48.28 16.58
CA TRP A 13 -12.99 -47.67 15.25
C TRP A 13 -13.33 -48.66 14.14
N GLY A 14 -12.79 -49.89 14.22
CA GLY A 14 -13.11 -50.98 13.31
C GLY A 14 -14.56 -51.47 13.42
N MET A 15 -15.18 -51.30 14.60
CA MET A 15 -16.59 -51.63 14.86
C MET A 15 -17.55 -50.49 14.52
N GLY A 16 -17.13 -49.22 14.63
CA GLY A 16 -17.95 -48.06 14.33
C GLY A 16 -18.16 -47.91 12.83
N GLN A 17 -19.37 -48.20 12.34
CA GLN A 17 -19.76 -47.88 10.96
C GLN A 17 -20.12 -46.40 10.79
N GLU A 18 -20.37 -45.68 11.88
CA GLU A 18 -20.79 -44.27 11.88
C GLU A 18 -19.59 -43.31 11.93
N ILE A 19 -19.57 -42.36 10.99
CA ILE A 19 -18.50 -41.36 10.81
C ILE A 19 -18.35 -40.46 12.05
N GLU A 20 -19.45 -40.16 12.74
CA GLU A 20 -19.46 -39.27 13.91
C GLU A 20 -18.70 -39.85 15.11
N VAL A 21 -18.89 -41.14 15.37
CA VAL A 21 -18.17 -41.85 16.44
C VAL A 21 -16.67 -41.85 16.16
N ARG A 22 -16.30 -42.12 14.90
CA ARG A 22 -14.92 -42.01 14.42
C ARG A 22 -14.37 -40.59 14.64
N ASP A 23 -15.10 -39.55 14.25
CA ASP A 23 -14.64 -38.18 14.46
C ASP A 23 -14.43 -37.80 15.93
N VAL A 24 -15.25 -38.30 16.85
CA VAL A 24 -15.07 -38.07 18.30
C VAL A 24 -13.80 -38.76 18.79
N TRP A 25 -13.61 -40.03 18.43
CA TRP A 25 -12.42 -40.77 18.81
C TRP A 25 -11.13 -40.16 18.27
N LEU A 26 -11.14 -39.75 17.00
CA LEU A 26 -9.99 -39.11 16.37
C LEU A 26 -9.71 -37.75 17.02
N SER A 27 -10.74 -36.96 17.33
CA SER A 27 -10.58 -35.72 18.09
C SER A 27 -9.94 -35.95 19.46
N SER A 28 -10.41 -36.94 20.22
CA SER A 28 -9.84 -37.25 21.54
C SER A 28 -8.40 -37.74 21.45
N LEU A 29 -8.07 -38.54 20.45
CA LEU A 29 -6.70 -39.01 20.22
C LEU A 29 -5.75 -37.86 19.85
N LEU A 30 -6.18 -36.98 18.93
CA LEU A 30 -5.40 -35.81 18.51
C LEU A 30 -5.20 -34.80 19.64
N GLU A 31 -6.20 -34.62 20.51
CA GLU A 31 -6.09 -33.78 21.69
C GLU A 31 -5.16 -34.41 22.74
N GLY A 32 -5.26 -35.72 22.95
CA GLY A 32 -4.33 -36.49 23.79
C GLY A 32 -2.88 -36.32 23.32
N MET A 33 -2.63 -36.41 22.02
CA MET A 33 -1.32 -36.13 21.43
C MET A 33 -0.83 -34.70 21.64
N ARG A 34 -1.75 -33.72 21.58
CA ARG A 34 -1.40 -32.31 21.78
C ARG A 34 -0.93 -32.06 23.21
N ILE A 35 -1.56 -32.71 24.19
CA ILE A 35 -1.29 -32.52 25.62
C ILE A 35 -0.12 -33.40 26.07
N GLU A 36 -0.09 -34.67 25.67
CA GLU A 36 0.88 -35.68 26.10
C GLU A 36 1.44 -36.49 24.92
N PRO A 37 2.26 -35.87 24.03
CA PRO A 37 2.69 -36.50 22.78
C PRO A 37 3.41 -37.84 22.97
N GLU A 38 4.22 -37.99 24.03
CA GLU A 38 4.94 -39.23 24.31
C GLU A 38 4.00 -40.37 24.75
N THR A 39 2.94 -40.08 25.51
CA THR A 39 1.96 -41.08 25.97
C THR A 39 1.18 -41.67 24.80
N TYR A 40 0.86 -40.85 23.80
CA TYR A 40 0.03 -41.24 22.66
C TYR A 40 0.82 -41.64 21.41
N ARG A 41 2.15 -41.60 21.48
CA ARG A 41 3.07 -41.85 20.36
C ARG A 41 2.95 -43.24 19.76
N GLU A 42 2.77 -44.26 20.59
CA GLU A 42 2.64 -45.67 20.17
C GLU A 42 1.33 -45.94 19.43
N TYR A 43 0.40 -45.00 19.46
CA TYR A 43 -0.95 -45.12 18.91
C TYR A 43 -1.09 -44.50 17.52
N PHE A 44 0.02 -44.01 16.96
CA PHE A 44 0.06 -43.40 15.63
C PHE A 44 0.72 -44.35 14.64
N ASP A 45 -0.08 -44.95 13.77
CA ASP A 45 0.37 -45.81 12.67
C ASP A 45 0.22 -45.06 11.34
N PRO A 46 1.31 -44.81 10.58
CA PRO A 46 1.24 -44.21 9.25
C PRO A 46 0.30 -44.96 8.28
N ALA A 47 0.07 -46.25 8.48
CA ALA A 47 -0.88 -47.03 7.69
C ALA A 47 -2.33 -46.52 7.82
N ASP A 48 -2.65 -45.81 8.90
CA ASP A 48 -3.98 -45.24 9.16
C ASP A 48 -4.21 -43.91 8.40
N ALA A 49 -3.23 -43.42 7.63
CA ALA A 49 -3.29 -42.14 6.90
C ALA A 49 -4.49 -42.04 5.96
N ASN A 50 -4.73 -43.07 5.14
CA ASN A 50 -5.84 -43.08 4.19
C ASN A 50 -7.20 -42.98 4.90
N MET A 51 -7.30 -43.46 6.14
CA MET A 51 -8.52 -43.37 6.94
C MET A 51 -8.68 -41.99 7.57
N ALA A 52 -7.62 -41.45 8.19
CA ALA A 52 -7.68 -40.17 8.88
C ALA A 52 -7.85 -39.00 7.89
N LEU A 53 -7.18 -39.03 6.74
CA LEU A 53 -7.21 -37.96 5.73
C LEU A 53 -8.61 -37.73 5.13
N GLY A 54 -9.49 -38.73 5.16
CA GLY A 54 -10.89 -38.60 4.73
C GLY A 54 -11.83 -37.99 5.77
N SER A 55 -11.35 -37.68 6.98
CA SER A 55 -12.14 -37.06 8.06
C SER A 55 -11.92 -35.54 8.14
N ARG A 56 -12.79 -34.83 8.87
CA ARG A 56 -12.60 -33.40 9.20
C ARG A 56 -11.34 -33.11 10.01
N TRP A 57 -10.78 -34.13 10.65
CA TRP A 57 -9.55 -34.05 11.45
C TRP A 57 -8.30 -34.48 10.68
N GLY A 58 -8.44 -34.88 9.41
CA GLY A 58 -7.35 -35.42 8.62
C GLY A 58 -6.16 -34.47 8.49
N GLY A 59 -6.40 -33.16 8.42
CA GLY A 59 -5.34 -32.16 8.39
C GLY A 59 -4.55 -32.10 9.70
N LEU A 60 -5.23 -32.04 10.85
CA LEU A 60 -4.57 -32.05 12.17
C LEU A 60 -3.79 -33.36 12.39
N TRP A 61 -4.36 -34.49 11.98
CA TRP A 61 -3.68 -35.79 12.02
C TRP A 61 -2.41 -35.78 11.17
N ALA A 62 -2.48 -35.33 9.92
CA ALA A 62 -1.32 -35.26 9.03
C ALA A 62 -0.26 -34.29 9.55
N TYR A 63 -0.67 -33.18 10.16
CA TYR A 63 0.24 -32.22 10.80
C TYR A 63 0.99 -32.83 11.98
N GLN A 64 0.30 -33.53 12.88
CA GLN A 64 0.91 -34.18 14.04
C GLN A 64 1.81 -35.37 13.62
N MET A 65 1.33 -36.21 12.70
CA MET A 65 2.06 -37.37 12.22
C MET A 65 3.31 -36.99 11.42
N SER A 66 3.23 -35.99 10.53
CA SER A 66 4.42 -35.52 9.81
C SER A 66 5.48 -34.96 10.77
N GLY A 67 5.08 -34.30 11.86
CA GLY A 67 6.01 -33.85 12.91
C GLY A 67 6.62 -35.01 13.72
N GLU A 68 5.91 -36.12 13.89
CA GLU A 68 6.44 -37.36 14.49
C GLU A 68 7.44 -38.06 13.57
N LEU A 69 7.11 -38.21 12.28
CA LEU A 69 8.01 -38.79 11.28
C LEU A 69 9.29 -37.97 11.15
N LEU A 70 9.17 -36.64 11.17
CA LEU A 70 10.32 -35.73 11.19
C LEU A 70 11.20 -35.94 12.42
N ARG A 71 10.62 -36.11 13.62
CA ARG A 71 11.36 -36.43 14.85
C ARG A 71 12.05 -37.80 14.83
N ARG A 72 11.59 -38.73 13.98
CA ARG A 72 12.22 -40.04 13.74
C ARG A 72 13.21 -40.02 12.59
N GLU A 73 13.48 -38.85 12.00
CA GLU A 73 14.32 -38.69 10.81
C GLU A 73 13.77 -39.45 9.57
N ASP A 74 12.48 -39.79 9.55
CA ASP A 74 11.80 -40.35 8.38
C ASP A 74 11.28 -39.23 7.47
N PHE A 75 12.22 -38.50 6.85
CA PHE A 75 11.95 -37.35 5.98
C PHE A 75 11.13 -37.75 4.75
N ARG A 76 11.33 -38.97 4.24
CA ARG A 76 10.61 -39.49 3.08
C ARG A 76 9.15 -39.76 3.43
N GLY A 77 8.90 -40.51 4.52
CA GLY A 77 7.56 -40.79 5.00
C GLY A 77 6.79 -39.51 5.33
N ALA A 78 7.45 -38.53 5.97
CA ALA A 78 6.87 -37.22 6.25
C ALA A 78 6.45 -36.51 4.94
N THR A 79 7.32 -36.52 3.93
CA THR A 79 7.05 -35.89 2.61
C THR A 79 5.90 -36.58 1.89
N GLU A 80 5.92 -37.91 1.79
CA GLU A 80 4.84 -38.68 1.13
C GLU A 80 3.49 -38.44 1.80
N LEU A 81 3.46 -38.38 3.14
CA LEU A 81 2.26 -38.05 3.89
C LEU A 81 1.75 -36.63 3.59
N LEU A 82 2.63 -35.63 3.61
CA LEU A 82 2.27 -34.24 3.30
C LEU A 82 1.75 -34.08 1.87
N LEU A 83 2.33 -34.78 0.89
CA LEU A 83 1.82 -34.75 -0.48
C LEU A 83 0.47 -35.49 -0.60
N SER A 84 0.30 -36.60 0.14
CA SER A 84 -0.97 -37.33 0.16
C SER A 84 -2.12 -36.53 0.79
N SER A 85 -1.84 -35.68 1.78
CA SER A 85 -2.85 -34.83 2.42
C SER A 85 -3.42 -33.75 1.48
N LEU A 86 -2.67 -33.40 0.44
CA LEU A 86 -3.13 -32.54 -0.66
C LEU A 86 -4.02 -33.28 -1.67
N ARG A 87 -3.99 -34.64 -1.69
CA ARG A 87 -4.78 -35.47 -2.63
C ARG A 87 -6.14 -35.87 -2.05
N GLY A 88 -6.23 -36.04 -0.73
CA GLY A 88 -7.40 -36.58 -0.04
C GLY A 88 -8.58 -35.62 0.09
N GLY A 89 -9.52 -35.67 -0.84
CA GLY A 89 -10.86 -36.22 -0.52
C GLY A 89 -11.83 -35.45 0.37
N GLN A 90 -11.79 -34.14 0.44
CA GLN A 90 -12.95 -33.23 0.49
C GLN A 90 -12.30 -31.87 0.28
N ARG A 91 -12.69 -31.13 -0.76
CA ARG A 91 -12.30 -29.73 -0.93
C ARG A 91 -13.01 -28.91 0.14
N GLY A 92 -12.72 -29.21 1.42
CA GLY A 92 -13.13 -28.43 2.54
C GLY A 92 -12.47 -27.08 2.35
N THR A 93 -13.28 -26.12 1.94
CA THR A 93 -13.02 -24.70 2.19
C THR A 93 -12.74 -24.43 3.67
N ASP A 94 -13.04 -25.40 4.54
CA ASP A 94 -12.87 -25.34 5.97
C ASP A 94 -11.37 -25.44 6.33
N PRO A 95 -10.79 -24.38 6.92
CA PRO A 95 -9.42 -24.39 7.38
C PRO A 95 -9.22 -25.36 8.57
N ASP A 96 -8.06 -26.01 8.62
CA ASP A 96 -7.67 -26.92 9.71
C ASP A 96 -7.29 -26.11 10.97
N ARG A 97 -7.79 -26.50 12.15
CA ARG A 97 -7.38 -25.90 13.43
C ARG A 97 -6.18 -26.66 14.00
N LEU A 98 -4.98 -26.10 13.87
CA LEU A 98 -3.73 -26.80 14.22
C LEU A 98 -3.30 -26.63 15.68
N ASN A 99 -3.53 -25.44 16.22
CA ASN A 99 -3.32 -25.09 17.61
C ASN A 99 -4.52 -24.23 18.03
N GLY A 100 -4.98 -24.27 19.28
CA GLY A 100 -6.25 -23.65 19.70
C GLY A 100 -6.51 -22.25 19.12
N ASP A 101 -5.44 -21.48 18.92
CA ASP A 101 -5.49 -20.09 18.47
C ASP A 101 -5.10 -19.89 16.99
N LEU A 102 -4.75 -20.94 16.24
CA LEU A 102 -4.39 -20.87 14.81
C LEU A 102 -5.25 -21.81 13.96
N VAL A 103 -5.98 -21.21 13.03
CA VAL A 103 -6.79 -21.88 12.02
C VAL A 103 -6.17 -21.59 10.65
N ILE A 104 -5.95 -22.60 9.82
CA ILE A 104 -5.15 -22.48 8.60
C ILE A 104 -5.58 -23.45 7.51
N ARG A 105 -5.62 -22.99 6.26
CA ARG A 105 -5.85 -23.84 5.08
C ARG A 105 -4.80 -24.91 4.97
N ARG A 106 -5.23 -26.09 4.52
CA ARG A 106 -4.37 -27.26 4.44
C ARG A 106 -3.09 -27.04 3.63
N GLU A 107 -3.23 -26.46 2.45
CA GLU A 107 -2.13 -26.17 1.53
C GLU A 107 -1.03 -25.31 2.18
N ASP A 108 -1.44 -24.35 3.01
CA ASP A 108 -0.56 -23.36 3.63
C ASP A 108 0.28 -23.97 4.76
N TRP A 109 -0.33 -24.76 5.64
CA TRP A 109 0.45 -25.43 6.68
C TRP A 109 1.29 -26.57 6.10
N VAL A 110 0.82 -27.25 5.05
CA VAL A 110 1.61 -28.27 4.34
C VAL A 110 2.86 -27.64 3.73
N ALA A 111 2.75 -26.46 3.11
CA ALA A 111 3.90 -25.72 2.58
C ALA A 111 4.93 -25.42 3.69
N GLY A 112 4.47 -24.87 4.82
CA GLY A 112 5.33 -24.59 5.98
C GLY A 112 6.00 -25.86 6.54
N ARG A 113 5.26 -26.98 6.58
CA ARG A 113 5.81 -28.25 7.08
C ARG A 113 6.77 -28.92 6.10
N LEU A 114 6.53 -28.86 4.80
CA LEU A 114 7.48 -29.34 3.79
C LEU A 114 8.80 -28.58 3.89
N LEU A 115 8.77 -27.27 4.12
CA LEU A 115 9.97 -26.48 4.36
C LEU A 115 10.74 -26.95 5.59
N ASP A 116 10.05 -27.27 6.70
CA ASP A 116 10.68 -27.85 7.90
C ASP A 116 11.38 -29.19 7.58
N VAL A 117 10.73 -30.07 6.80
CA VAL A 117 11.28 -31.37 6.40
C VAL A 117 12.56 -31.18 5.58
N PHE A 118 12.53 -30.31 4.56
CA PHE A 118 13.69 -30.08 3.70
C PHE A 118 14.85 -29.38 4.41
N ARG A 119 14.57 -28.52 5.41
CA ARG A 119 15.61 -27.87 6.22
C ARG A 119 16.34 -28.85 7.14
N GLN A 120 15.66 -29.89 7.62
CA GLN A 120 16.24 -30.88 8.54
C GLN A 120 16.80 -32.11 7.84
N ALA A 121 16.37 -32.39 6.60
CA ALA A 121 16.83 -33.53 5.84
C ALA A 121 18.34 -33.45 5.51
N PRO A 122 19.10 -34.56 5.68
CA PRO A 122 20.48 -34.67 5.20
C PRO A 122 20.61 -34.42 3.70
N VAL A 123 21.74 -33.87 3.28
CA VAL A 123 22.00 -33.47 1.88
C VAL A 123 21.87 -34.64 0.90
N ASP A 124 22.21 -35.87 1.30
CA ASP A 124 22.09 -37.08 0.51
C ASP A 124 20.65 -37.59 0.33
N VAL A 125 19.73 -37.17 1.21
CA VAL A 125 18.29 -37.50 1.14
C VAL A 125 17.53 -36.50 0.26
N LEU A 126 18.00 -35.26 0.15
CA LEU A 126 17.33 -34.19 -0.61
C LEU A 126 16.94 -34.59 -2.06
N PRO A 127 17.82 -35.21 -2.88
CA PRO A 127 17.45 -35.58 -4.25
C PRO A 127 16.25 -36.55 -4.31
N GLN A 128 16.10 -37.42 -3.31
CA GLN A 128 14.97 -38.35 -3.23
C GLN A 128 13.67 -37.60 -2.93
N LEU A 129 13.71 -36.65 -1.99
CA LEU A 129 12.54 -35.82 -1.65
C LEU A 129 12.13 -34.94 -2.83
N GLU A 130 13.10 -34.35 -3.51
CA GLU A 130 12.87 -33.56 -4.73
C GLU A 130 12.26 -34.41 -5.84
N GLY A 131 12.68 -35.67 -6.00
CA GLY A 131 12.07 -36.62 -6.92
C GLY A 131 10.58 -36.89 -6.62
N LEU A 132 10.18 -36.91 -5.34
CA LEU A 132 8.78 -37.02 -4.95
C LEU A 132 7.98 -35.76 -5.33
N ILE A 133 8.54 -34.57 -5.08
CA ILE A 133 7.92 -33.28 -5.46
C ILE A 133 7.78 -33.18 -6.98
N GLN A 134 8.83 -33.55 -7.73
CA GLN A 134 8.83 -33.54 -9.19
C GLN A 134 7.75 -34.48 -9.74
N SER A 135 7.70 -35.72 -9.24
CA SER A 135 6.67 -36.70 -9.62
C SER A 135 5.25 -36.19 -9.34
N GLU A 136 5.08 -35.45 -8.23
CA GLU A 136 3.80 -34.85 -7.84
C GLU A 136 3.39 -33.68 -8.74
N TRP A 137 4.36 -32.87 -9.15
CA TRP A 137 4.19 -31.76 -10.09
C TRP A 137 3.86 -32.27 -11.51
N GLU A 138 4.57 -33.30 -11.98
CA GLU A 138 4.33 -33.94 -13.28
C GLU A 138 2.94 -34.59 -13.35
N ARG A 139 2.47 -35.20 -12.25
CA ARG A 139 1.11 -35.76 -12.20
C ARG A 139 0.02 -34.70 -12.38
N ARG A 140 0.31 -33.44 -12.06
CA ARG A 140 -0.61 -32.30 -12.24
C ARG A 140 -0.44 -31.59 -13.58
N ALA A 141 0.44 -32.05 -14.47
CA ALA A 141 0.72 -31.37 -15.73
C ALA A 141 -0.49 -31.22 -16.66
N GLU A 142 -1.50 -32.08 -16.51
CA GLU A 142 -2.75 -32.02 -17.28
C GLU A 142 -3.66 -30.84 -16.88
N ASP A 143 -3.54 -30.33 -15.64
CA ASP A 143 -4.29 -29.18 -15.14
C ASP A 143 -3.33 -28.08 -14.67
N HIS A 144 -3.11 -27.09 -15.54
CA HIS A 144 -2.24 -25.95 -15.25
C HIS A 144 -2.63 -25.18 -13.97
N ARG A 145 -3.90 -25.17 -13.57
CA ARG A 145 -4.35 -24.48 -12.34
C ARG A 145 -3.91 -25.26 -11.11
N GLU A 146 -4.12 -26.57 -11.09
CA GLU A 146 -3.64 -27.45 -10.01
C GLU A 146 -2.11 -27.49 -9.97
N GLN A 147 -1.43 -27.46 -11.12
CA GLN A 147 0.02 -27.38 -11.21
C GLN A 147 0.56 -26.07 -10.60
N ARG A 148 -0.05 -24.93 -10.90
CA ARG A 148 0.31 -23.64 -10.28
C ARG A 148 0.03 -23.63 -8.78
N ARG A 149 -1.13 -24.13 -8.33
CA ARG A 149 -1.43 -24.27 -6.90
C ARG A 149 -0.40 -25.14 -6.18
N PHE A 150 -0.01 -26.27 -6.77
CA PHE A 150 1.03 -27.10 -6.18
C PHE A 150 2.38 -26.40 -6.15
N GLN A 151 2.73 -25.65 -7.20
CA GLN A 151 3.92 -24.81 -7.22
C GLN A 151 3.93 -23.81 -6.07
N MET A 152 2.78 -23.25 -5.69
CA MET A 152 2.66 -22.38 -4.51
C MET A 152 3.03 -23.09 -3.22
N VAL A 153 2.66 -24.36 -3.07
CA VAL A 153 2.97 -25.16 -1.88
C VAL A 153 4.47 -25.43 -1.76
N VAL A 154 5.15 -25.64 -2.88
CA VAL A 154 6.58 -26.03 -2.90
C VAL A 154 7.53 -24.86 -3.18
N ARG A 155 7.01 -23.63 -3.28
CA ARG A 155 7.75 -22.43 -3.71
C ARG A 155 8.94 -22.07 -2.81
N ASP A 156 8.93 -22.52 -1.55
CA ASP A 156 9.97 -22.23 -0.58
C ASP A 156 11.10 -23.28 -0.61
N LEU A 157 10.97 -24.30 -1.47
CA LEU A 157 11.94 -25.37 -1.66
C LEU A 157 12.83 -25.09 -2.88
N ARG A 158 14.07 -25.60 -2.87
CA ARG A 158 15.00 -25.50 -4.01
C ARG A 158 14.37 -26.00 -5.32
N ILE A 159 13.73 -27.17 -5.29
CA ILE A 159 12.99 -27.73 -6.43
C ILE A 159 11.85 -26.81 -6.89
N GLY A 160 11.22 -26.06 -5.98
CA GLY A 160 10.22 -25.05 -6.32
C GLY A 160 10.76 -23.94 -7.23
N ASN A 161 12.00 -23.51 -7.00
CA ASN A 161 12.68 -22.53 -7.85
C ASN A 161 13.01 -23.11 -9.23
N GLU A 162 13.41 -24.37 -9.30
CA GLU A 162 13.66 -25.06 -10.58
C GLU A 162 12.36 -25.17 -11.38
N LEU A 163 11.27 -25.58 -10.74
CA LEU A 163 9.93 -25.61 -11.33
C LEU A 163 9.46 -24.22 -11.77
N ALA A 164 9.74 -23.18 -10.99
CA ALA A 164 9.49 -21.79 -11.39
C ALA A 164 10.34 -21.37 -12.59
N GLY A 165 11.60 -21.79 -12.67
CA GLY A 165 12.47 -21.58 -13.82
C GLY A 165 11.92 -22.22 -15.10
N ILE A 166 11.41 -23.46 -15.01
CA ILE A 166 10.75 -24.16 -16.12
C ILE A 166 9.51 -23.37 -16.56
N GLU A 167 8.67 -22.95 -15.62
CA GLU A 167 7.46 -22.20 -15.93
C GLU A 167 7.74 -20.77 -16.45
N LEU A 168 8.84 -20.13 -16.02
CA LEU A 168 9.34 -18.87 -16.59
C LEU A 168 9.96 -19.05 -17.97
N SER A 169 10.44 -20.25 -18.32
CA SER A 169 10.98 -20.50 -19.67
C SER A 169 9.89 -20.55 -20.73
N ARG A 170 8.64 -20.80 -20.33
CA ARG A 170 7.47 -20.71 -21.18
C ARG A 170 7.11 -19.22 -21.34
N GLU A 171 7.16 -18.71 -22.57
CA GLU A 171 6.60 -17.37 -22.84
C GLU A 171 5.07 -17.46 -22.81
N PRO A 172 4.39 -16.82 -21.84
CA PRO A 172 2.94 -16.84 -21.81
C PRO A 172 2.37 -15.97 -22.93
N GLU A 173 1.26 -16.40 -23.53
CA GLU A 173 0.53 -15.61 -24.54
C GLU A 173 -0.12 -14.36 -23.91
N LYS A 174 -0.47 -14.42 -22.61
CA LYS A 174 -1.18 -13.34 -21.91
C LYS A 174 -0.77 -13.23 -20.45
N LEU A 175 -0.57 -12.00 -19.98
CA LEU A 175 -0.39 -11.69 -18.56
C LEU A 175 -1.77 -11.65 -17.86
N THR A 176 -2.10 -12.72 -17.14
CA THR A 176 -3.28 -12.77 -16.26
C THR A 176 -2.92 -12.21 -14.87
N LEU A 177 -3.93 -11.80 -14.08
CA LEU A 177 -3.69 -11.31 -12.72
C LEU A 177 -2.97 -12.34 -11.83
N ASP A 178 -3.42 -13.61 -11.86
CA ASP A 178 -2.75 -14.72 -11.16
C ASP A 178 -1.27 -14.83 -11.53
N ARG A 179 -0.95 -14.73 -12.84
CA ARG A 179 0.42 -14.75 -13.33
C ARG A 179 1.20 -13.52 -12.89
N GLU A 180 0.59 -12.34 -12.91
CA GLU A 180 1.20 -11.09 -12.49
C GLU A 180 1.60 -11.13 -11.02
N LEU A 181 0.70 -11.57 -10.12
CA LEU A 181 1.00 -11.72 -8.70
C LEU A 181 2.08 -12.79 -8.44
N TRP A 182 2.06 -13.89 -9.20
CA TRP A 182 3.11 -14.89 -9.11
C TRP A 182 4.48 -14.36 -9.58
N LEU A 183 4.53 -13.59 -10.68
CA LEU A 183 5.76 -12.96 -11.15
C LEU A 183 6.27 -11.91 -10.15
N LEU A 184 5.37 -11.14 -9.55
CA LEU A 184 5.69 -10.18 -8.49
C LEU A 184 6.33 -10.87 -7.29
N ARG A 185 5.80 -12.04 -6.91
CA ARG A 185 6.38 -12.83 -5.83
C ARG A 185 7.80 -13.26 -6.14
N ILE A 186 8.05 -13.74 -7.36
CA ILE A 186 9.40 -14.11 -7.78
C ILE A 186 10.31 -12.89 -7.76
N LEU A 187 9.83 -11.75 -8.27
CA LEU A 187 10.59 -10.51 -8.29
C LEU A 187 10.97 -10.02 -6.88
N ASN A 188 10.08 -10.22 -5.91
CA ASN A 188 10.24 -9.83 -4.50
C ASN A 188 10.88 -10.91 -3.63
N SER A 189 11.14 -12.10 -4.18
CA SER A 189 11.79 -13.20 -3.47
C SER A 189 13.30 -12.98 -3.33
N GLY A 190 13.94 -13.74 -2.45
CA GLY A 190 15.40 -13.79 -2.33
C GLY A 190 16.11 -14.48 -3.50
N GLU A 191 15.39 -14.98 -4.50
CA GLU A 191 15.96 -15.80 -5.59
C GLU A 191 16.51 -14.95 -6.74
N GLU A 192 17.74 -14.46 -6.57
CA GLU A 192 18.42 -13.58 -7.52
C GLU A 192 18.45 -14.09 -8.97
N SER A 193 18.48 -15.41 -9.16
CA SER A 193 18.55 -16.02 -10.49
C SER A 193 17.25 -15.88 -11.31
N LEU A 194 16.10 -15.74 -10.64
CA LEU A 194 14.78 -15.71 -11.28
C LEU A 194 14.23 -14.28 -11.42
N ARG A 195 14.63 -13.35 -10.55
CA ARG A 195 14.16 -11.96 -10.53
C ARG A 195 14.30 -11.24 -11.89
N PRO A 196 15.43 -11.34 -12.64
CA PRO A 196 15.55 -10.69 -13.94
C PRO A 196 14.51 -11.17 -14.96
N ARG A 197 14.24 -12.47 -14.97
CA ARG A 197 13.24 -13.10 -15.86
C ARG A 197 11.83 -12.68 -15.49
N ALA A 198 11.52 -12.62 -14.19
CA ALA A 198 10.23 -12.16 -13.72
C ALA A 198 9.97 -10.69 -14.08
N ALA A 199 10.96 -9.81 -13.86
CA ALA A 199 10.89 -8.41 -14.27
C ALA A 199 10.66 -8.26 -15.78
N ALA A 200 11.36 -9.05 -16.60
CA ALA A 200 11.19 -9.03 -18.05
C ALA A 200 9.78 -9.45 -18.49
N GLN A 201 9.24 -10.53 -17.90
CA GLN A 201 7.88 -10.97 -18.21
C GLN A 201 6.81 -9.98 -17.75
N LEU A 202 6.99 -9.35 -16.57
CA LEU A 202 6.10 -8.30 -16.09
C LEU A 202 6.12 -7.09 -17.01
N ALA A 203 7.30 -6.56 -17.33
CA ALA A 203 7.46 -5.43 -18.24
C ALA A 203 6.78 -5.69 -19.59
N ARG A 204 7.10 -6.83 -20.23
CA ARG A 204 6.53 -7.18 -21.53
C ARG A 204 5.02 -7.39 -21.46
N GLY A 205 4.55 -8.14 -20.46
CA GLY A 205 3.12 -8.44 -20.31
C GLY A 205 2.27 -7.18 -20.12
N LEU A 206 2.76 -6.22 -19.35
CA LEU A 206 2.11 -4.93 -19.13
C LEU A 206 2.13 -4.05 -20.39
N LEU A 207 3.25 -4.02 -21.12
CA LEU A 207 3.36 -3.29 -22.39
C LEU A 207 2.41 -3.86 -23.46
N LEU A 208 2.32 -5.18 -23.58
CA LEU A 208 1.40 -5.85 -24.51
C LEU A 208 -0.08 -5.60 -24.14
N ARG A 209 -0.38 -5.40 -22.85
CA ARG A 209 -1.71 -4.99 -22.37
C ARG A 209 -1.99 -3.49 -22.58
N GLY A 210 -0.99 -2.71 -23.00
CA GLY A 210 -1.08 -1.26 -23.12
C GLY A 210 -0.89 -0.49 -21.80
N ASP A 211 -0.58 -1.18 -20.70
CA ASP A 211 -0.32 -0.59 -19.39
C ASP A 211 1.14 -0.13 -19.26
N ARG A 212 1.44 0.98 -19.92
CA ARG A 212 2.82 1.52 -19.98
C ARG A 212 3.31 2.00 -18.64
N LEU A 213 2.45 2.69 -17.88
CA LEU A 213 2.80 3.20 -16.56
C LEU A 213 3.10 2.01 -15.63
N GLY A 214 2.27 0.96 -15.64
CA GLY A 214 2.52 -0.29 -14.94
C GLY A 214 3.87 -0.92 -15.29
N ALA A 215 4.31 -0.83 -16.55
CA ALA A 215 5.57 -1.44 -17.00
C ALA A 215 6.84 -0.68 -16.54
N VAL A 216 6.74 0.63 -16.27
CA VAL A 216 7.87 1.52 -15.96
C VAL A 216 8.80 1.00 -14.83
N PRO A 217 8.28 0.55 -13.66
CA PRO A 217 9.14 0.05 -12.58
C PRO A 217 10.03 -1.11 -13.01
N TYR A 218 9.52 -2.00 -13.87
CA TYR A 218 10.24 -3.18 -14.33
C TYR A 218 11.21 -2.86 -15.46
N LEU A 219 10.84 -1.99 -16.40
CA LEU A 219 11.75 -1.47 -17.42
C LEU A 219 13.00 -0.83 -16.78
N ARG A 220 12.80 -0.11 -15.68
CA ARG A 220 13.90 0.42 -14.88
C ARG A 220 14.79 -0.66 -14.31
N LYS A 221 14.21 -1.66 -13.63
CA LYS A 221 14.99 -2.78 -13.11
C LYS A 221 15.81 -3.47 -14.20
N LEU A 222 15.25 -3.64 -15.40
CA LEU A 222 15.96 -4.23 -16.54
C LEU A 222 17.17 -3.40 -17.00
N ASN A 223 17.15 -2.08 -16.83
CA ASN A 223 18.26 -1.23 -17.25
C ASN A 223 19.27 -0.90 -16.16
N THR A 224 18.87 -0.99 -14.89
CA THR A 224 19.74 -0.65 -13.76
C THR A 224 20.20 -1.92 -13.05
N GLU A 225 19.28 -2.58 -12.35
CA GLU A 225 19.53 -3.75 -11.50
C GLU A 225 19.91 -5.01 -12.31
N PHE A 226 19.27 -5.20 -13.47
CA PHE A 226 19.37 -6.41 -14.28
C PHE A 226 19.99 -6.17 -15.66
N VAL A 227 20.73 -5.08 -15.82
CA VAL A 227 21.29 -4.63 -17.10
C VAL A 227 22.08 -5.72 -17.83
N ASP A 228 22.97 -6.41 -17.10
CA ASP A 228 23.84 -7.47 -17.63
C ASP A 228 23.40 -8.87 -17.16
N ARG A 229 22.19 -9.00 -16.59
CA ARG A 229 21.65 -10.28 -16.10
C ARG A 229 20.77 -10.92 -17.17
N LYS A 230 20.80 -12.25 -17.28
CA LYS A 230 20.01 -13.04 -18.24
C LYS A 230 18.52 -12.94 -17.91
N CYS A 231 17.78 -12.24 -18.75
CA CYS A 231 16.36 -11.97 -18.58
C CYS A 231 15.47 -12.85 -19.46
N ARG A 232 15.97 -13.29 -20.62
CA ARG A 232 15.28 -14.25 -21.49
C ARG A 232 16.29 -15.13 -22.24
N GLY A 233 16.37 -16.41 -21.90
CA GLY A 233 17.43 -17.28 -22.43
C GLY A 233 18.80 -16.71 -22.08
N ASP A 234 19.60 -16.40 -23.10
CA ASP A 234 20.89 -15.72 -22.97
C ASP A 234 20.82 -14.19 -23.14
N VAL A 235 19.65 -13.63 -23.47
CA VAL A 235 19.45 -12.20 -23.67
C VAL A 235 19.44 -11.46 -22.34
N THR A 236 20.25 -10.41 -22.25
CA THR A 236 20.37 -9.54 -21.07
C THR A 236 19.26 -8.49 -20.98
N GLY A 237 19.11 -7.83 -19.84
CA GLY A 237 18.16 -6.72 -19.67
C GLY A 237 18.40 -5.58 -20.66
N ARG A 238 19.67 -5.24 -20.92
CA ARG A 238 20.07 -4.23 -21.91
C ARG A 238 19.64 -4.61 -23.33
N GLU A 239 19.95 -5.83 -23.75
CA GLU A 239 19.61 -6.32 -25.09
C GLU A 239 18.09 -6.40 -25.29
N LEU A 240 17.35 -6.84 -24.26
CA LEU A 240 15.88 -6.84 -24.28
C LEU A 240 15.30 -5.45 -24.48
N LEU A 241 15.80 -4.44 -23.76
CA LEU A 241 15.31 -3.07 -23.91
C LEU A 241 15.58 -2.52 -25.32
N GLN A 242 16.76 -2.79 -25.88
CA GLN A 242 17.09 -2.41 -27.26
C GLN A 242 16.24 -3.14 -28.30
N GLU A 243 15.88 -4.39 -28.03
CA GLU A 243 14.96 -5.17 -28.85
C GLU A 243 13.55 -4.55 -28.82
N TRP A 244 13.03 -4.26 -27.63
CA TRP A 244 11.69 -3.71 -27.44
C TRP A 244 11.55 -2.28 -27.94
N GLU A 245 12.60 -1.46 -27.91
CA GLU A 245 12.62 -0.15 -28.56
C GLU A 245 12.37 -0.23 -30.08
N ARG A 246 12.67 -1.38 -30.70
CA ARG A 246 12.46 -1.63 -32.14
C ARG A 246 11.17 -2.40 -32.43
N ASP A 247 10.51 -2.95 -31.43
CA ASP A 247 9.29 -3.74 -31.61
C ASP A 247 8.07 -2.81 -31.77
N PRO A 248 7.41 -2.79 -32.93
CA PRO A 248 6.25 -1.92 -33.16
C PRO A 248 5.03 -2.26 -32.28
N ALA A 249 4.95 -3.50 -31.75
CA ALA A 249 3.93 -3.88 -30.78
C ALA A 249 4.19 -3.26 -29.40
N ILE A 250 5.45 -2.98 -29.09
CA ILE A 250 5.86 -2.37 -27.82
C ILE A 250 6.05 -0.87 -28.03
N LYS A 251 4.94 -0.14 -27.95
CA LYS A 251 4.99 1.33 -27.94
C LYS A 251 5.51 1.79 -26.58
N MET A 252 6.82 2.01 -26.46
CA MET A 252 7.46 2.63 -25.29
C MET A 252 6.94 4.07 -25.01
N GLY A 253 6.24 4.66 -25.99
CA GLY A 253 5.72 6.03 -25.91
C GLY A 253 6.83 7.06 -26.15
N PRO A 254 6.47 8.30 -26.55
CA PRO A 254 7.43 9.39 -26.64
C PRO A 254 7.96 9.71 -25.23
N ARG A 255 9.27 10.00 -25.13
CA ARG A 255 9.81 10.67 -23.93
C ARG A 255 9.00 11.95 -23.71
N ARG A 256 8.51 12.16 -22.49
CA ARG A 256 7.80 13.40 -22.15
C ARG A 256 8.72 14.58 -22.41
N GLU A 257 8.34 15.42 -23.37
CA GLU A 257 9.01 16.70 -23.61
C GLU A 257 8.84 17.60 -22.37
N SER A 258 9.82 18.46 -22.13
CA SER A 258 9.72 19.50 -21.11
C SER A 258 8.53 20.41 -21.42
N TRP A 259 7.83 20.87 -20.38
CA TRP A 259 6.75 21.86 -20.58
C TRP A 259 7.29 23.11 -21.28
N PRO A 260 6.58 23.67 -22.27
CA PRO A 260 7.00 24.91 -22.92
C PRO A 260 7.27 26.03 -21.89
N GLU A 261 8.36 26.78 -22.08
CA GLU A 261 8.78 27.86 -21.16
C GLU A 261 8.26 29.25 -21.55
N GLY A 262 7.57 29.37 -22.68
CA GLY A 262 7.13 30.64 -23.24
C GLY A 262 5.82 31.17 -22.66
N LYS A 263 5.05 31.90 -23.48
CA LYS A 263 3.81 32.59 -23.03
C LYS A 263 2.75 31.63 -22.50
N LEU A 264 1.93 32.15 -21.59
CA LEU A 264 0.76 31.47 -21.01
C LEU A 264 -0.52 32.10 -21.55
N GLN A 265 -1.43 31.25 -22.06
CA GLN A 265 -2.79 31.63 -22.43
C GLN A 265 -3.77 30.97 -21.46
N VAL A 266 -4.69 31.74 -20.89
CA VAL A 266 -5.74 31.20 -20.00
C VAL A 266 -7.09 31.33 -20.70
N VAL A 267 -7.76 30.22 -20.97
CA VAL A 267 -9.09 30.16 -21.57
C VAL A 267 -10.11 29.72 -20.53
N LEU A 268 -11.11 30.55 -20.27
CA LEU A 268 -12.23 30.23 -19.39
C LEU A 268 -13.42 29.74 -20.22
N ARG A 269 -13.99 28.58 -19.86
CA ARG A 269 -15.20 28.03 -20.48
C ARG A 269 -16.20 27.55 -19.42
N PRO A 270 -17.47 27.94 -19.50
CA PRO A 270 -18.53 27.28 -18.73
C PRO A 270 -18.77 25.88 -19.31
N GLN A 271 -18.81 24.86 -18.47
CA GLN A 271 -19.07 23.48 -18.87
C GLN A 271 -20.58 23.21 -18.80
N GLY A 272 -21.16 22.83 -19.94
CA GLY A 272 -22.62 22.75 -20.13
C GLY A 272 -23.32 21.61 -19.38
N SER A 273 -22.57 20.62 -18.86
CA SER A 273 -23.10 19.53 -18.06
C SER A 273 -22.26 19.34 -16.78
N PRO A 274 -22.87 19.33 -15.59
CA PRO A 274 -22.14 19.05 -14.35
C PRO A 274 -21.68 17.58 -14.31
N GLU A 275 -20.37 17.34 -14.26
CA GLU A 275 -19.80 16.05 -13.88
C GLU A 275 -20.06 15.75 -12.38
N PRO A 276 -20.25 14.49 -11.98
CA PRO A 276 -20.46 14.12 -10.58
C PRO A 276 -19.27 14.49 -9.70
N MET A 277 -19.54 15.06 -8.51
CA MET A 277 -18.51 15.40 -7.51
C MET A 277 -17.70 14.18 -7.06
N SER A 278 -16.40 14.22 -7.34
CA SER A 278 -15.43 13.23 -6.90
C SER A 278 -14.55 13.85 -5.79
N ILE A 279 -14.44 13.17 -4.65
CA ILE A 279 -13.58 13.47 -3.50
C ILE A 279 -12.36 12.54 -3.58
N HIS A 280 -11.14 13.04 -3.44
CA HIS A 280 -9.95 12.18 -3.43
C HIS A 280 -9.98 11.19 -2.25
N SER A 281 -9.78 9.90 -2.52
CA SER A 281 -9.57 8.89 -1.46
C SER A 281 -8.08 8.75 -1.18
N PRO A 282 -7.64 8.83 0.09
CA PRO A 282 -6.23 8.63 0.41
C PRO A 282 -5.75 7.25 -0.04
N PRO A 283 -4.52 7.15 -0.60
CA PRO A 283 -3.81 5.89 -0.57
C PRO A 283 -3.54 5.50 0.89
N LEU A 284 -3.76 4.23 1.23
CA LEU A 284 -3.21 3.65 2.44
C LEU A 284 -1.83 3.14 2.06
N PHE A 285 -0.78 3.82 2.54
CA PHE A 285 0.60 3.39 2.33
C PHE A 285 0.88 2.18 3.23
N LEU A 286 0.43 0.99 2.82
CA LEU A 286 0.42 -0.24 3.64
C LEU A 286 1.55 -1.23 3.34
N ASP A 287 2.17 -1.14 2.17
CA ASP A 287 3.40 -1.83 1.83
C ASP A 287 4.15 -0.95 0.83
N LEU A 288 5.36 -0.50 1.22
CA LEU A 288 6.17 0.41 0.43
C LEU A 288 7.26 -0.31 -0.36
N ARG A 289 7.20 -1.63 -0.56
CA ARG A 289 8.20 -2.37 -1.37
C ARG A 289 8.07 -2.19 -2.87
N GLU A 290 8.15 -0.92 -3.28
CA GLU A 290 7.76 -0.39 -4.57
C GLU A 290 6.23 -0.34 -4.64
N PRO A 291 5.60 0.81 -4.34
CA PRO A 291 4.25 0.99 -4.82
C PRO A 291 4.34 0.78 -6.33
N LEU A 292 3.66 -0.24 -6.83
CA LEU A 292 3.66 -0.60 -8.24
C LEU A 292 2.78 0.35 -9.04
N GLN A 293 2.02 1.21 -8.35
CA GLN A 293 1.14 2.24 -8.91
C GLN A 293 0.96 3.47 -7.99
N PRO A 294 2.01 4.08 -7.38
CA PRO A 294 1.86 5.30 -6.54
C PRO A 294 1.34 6.48 -7.34
N TRP A 295 1.37 6.35 -8.66
CA TRP A 295 0.89 7.34 -9.61
C TRP A 295 -0.62 7.27 -9.83
N ILE A 296 -1.31 6.18 -9.46
CA ILE A 296 -2.77 6.13 -9.57
C ILE A 296 -3.34 6.86 -8.36
N GLN A 297 -3.93 8.03 -8.63
CA GLN A 297 -4.76 8.70 -7.65
C GLN A 297 -6.14 8.05 -7.68
N VAL A 298 -6.59 7.49 -6.55
CA VAL A 298 -7.96 6.99 -6.44
C VAL A 298 -8.86 8.11 -5.97
N MET A 299 -9.72 8.56 -6.86
CA MET A 299 -10.82 9.45 -6.56
C MET A 299 -12.05 8.64 -6.19
N ARG A 300 -12.92 9.20 -5.36
CA ARG A 300 -14.18 8.59 -4.94
C ARG A 300 -15.31 9.59 -5.14
N ASP A 301 -16.34 9.21 -5.87
CA ASP A 301 -17.63 9.88 -5.76
C ASP A 301 -18.56 9.09 -4.82
N ARG A 302 -19.83 9.52 -4.69
CA ARG A 302 -20.78 8.83 -3.80
C ARG A 302 -21.01 7.36 -4.18
N GLU A 303 -20.84 7.03 -5.45
CA GLU A 303 -21.27 5.77 -6.04
C GLU A 303 -20.11 4.96 -6.62
N ARG A 304 -18.89 5.52 -6.70
CA ARG A 304 -17.79 4.97 -7.50
C ARG A 304 -16.42 5.31 -6.93
N LEU A 305 -15.46 4.42 -7.17
CA LEU A 305 -14.02 4.69 -7.10
C LEU A 305 -13.51 4.87 -8.53
N ARG A 306 -12.56 5.78 -8.72
CA ARG A 306 -11.95 6.08 -10.03
C ARG A 306 -10.45 6.14 -9.86
N GLY A 307 -9.71 5.37 -10.65
CA GLY A 307 -8.28 5.55 -10.80
C GLY A 307 -8.01 6.59 -11.87
N VAL A 308 -7.21 7.60 -11.55
CA VAL A 308 -6.64 8.53 -12.52
C VAL A 308 -5.12 8.48 -12.44
N ASP A 309 -4.45 8.69 -13.56
CA ASP A 309 -2.99 8.81 -13.57
C ASP A 309 -2.55 10.19 -13.00
N PRO A 310 -1.24 10.45 -12.86
CA PRO A 310 -0.77 11.75 -12.37
C PRO A 310 -1.16 12.93 -13.25
N ALA A 311 -1.34 12.69 -14.55
CA ALA A 311 -1.78 13.69 -15.50
C ALA A 311 -3.30 13.92 -15.42
N GLY A 312 -4.02 13.20 -14.56
CA GLY A 312 -5.49 13.25 -14.41
C GLY A 312 -6.25 12.58 -15.55
N ASP A 313 -5.56 11.78 -16.36
CA ASP A 313 -6.21 10.90 -17.32
C ASP A 313 -6.88 9.76 -16.57
N PHE A 314 -8.13 9.52 -16.95
CA PHE A 314 -8.95 8.49 -16.35
C PHE A 314 -8.38 7.11 -16.72
N LEU A 315 -8.13 6.24 -15.76
CA LEU A 315 -7.60 4.90 -16.00
C LEU A 315 -8.69 3.83 -15.88
N TRP A 316 -9.49 3.89 -14.81
CA TRP A 316 -10.50 2.90 -14.52
C TRP A 316 -11.56 3.44 -13.56
N GLU A 317 -12.72 2.80 -13.53
CA GLU A 317 -13.81 3.09 -12.60
C GLU A 317 -14.34 1.80 -11.95
N TYR A 318 -14.77 1.89 -10.71
CA TYR A 318 -15.35 0.78 -9.96
C TYR A 318 -16.61 1.24 -9.22
N PRO A 319 -17.77 0.58 -9.42
CA PRO A 319 -19.01 0.97 -8.75
C PRO A 319 -19.04 0.48 -7.30
N LEU A 320 -19.32 1.40 -6.37
CA LEU A 320 -19.58 1.12 -4.96
C LEU A 320 -21.02 0.64 -4.76
N ALA A 321 -21.19 -0.52 -4.10
CA ALA A 321 -22.51 -1.09 -3.84
C ALA A 321 -23.39 -0.17 -2.96
N GLN A 322 -24.68 -0.06 -3.32
CA GLN A 322 -25.66 0.86 -2.69
C GLN A 322 -25.77 0.72 -1.17
N ASN A 323 -25.60 -0.49 -0.62
CA ASN A 323 -25.74 -0.76 0.81
C ASN A 323 -24.67 -0.05 1.66
N TYR A 324 -23.49 0.23 1.09
CA TYR A 324 -22.37 0.89 1.77
C TYR A 324 -22.27 2.38 1.43
N GLN A 325 -23.16 2.91 0.59
CA GLN A 325 -23.27 4.34 0.30
C GLN A 325 -23.82 5.14 1.50
N ARG A 326 -24.47 4.46 2.46
CA ARG A 326 -25.12 5.09 3.62
C ARG A 326 -24.19 5.48 4.77
N THR A 327 -22.95 4.99 4.81
CA THR A 327 -21.92 5.53 5.70
C THR A 327 -21.46 6.86 5.09
N SER A 328 -22.22 7.92 5.34
CA SER A 328 -22.15 9.21 4.65
C SER A 328 -20.82 9.96 4.80
N GLY A 329 -19.86 9.46 5.59
CA GLY A 329 -18.49 9.99 5.69
C GLY A 329 -17.37 8.94 5.63
N GLY A 330 -17.66 7.66 5.43
CA GLY A 330 -16.67 6.58 5.62
C GLY A 330 -15.53 6.66 4.60
N LYS A 331 -14.30 6.96 5.04
CA LYS A 331 -13.11 7.03 4.18
C LYS A 331 -12.86 5.66 3.54
N TRP A 332 -12.65 5.65 2.22
CA TRP A 332 -12.09 4.49 1.55
C TRP A 332 -10.57 4.65 1.53
N TYR A 333 -9.93 3.53 1.77
CA TYR A 333 -8.50 3.34 1.75
C TYR A 333 -8.19 2.30 0.69
N HIS A 334 -7.00 2.38 0.11
CA HIS A 334 -6.62 1.45 -0.94
C HIS A 334 -5.15 1.09 -0.91
N ALA A 335 -4.83 -0.13 -1.35
CA ALA A 335 -3.49 -0.68 -1.47
C ALA A 335 -3.36 -1.43 -2.82
N PRO A 336 -2.54 -0.93 -3.77
CA PRO A 336 -2.30 -1.61 -5.04
C PRO A 336 -1.26 -2.73 -4.87
N ILE A 337 -1.50 -3.88 -5.51
CA ILE A 337 -0.63 -5.06 -5.59
C ILE A 337 -0.53 -5.47 -7.06
N GLY A 338 0.37 -4.84 -7.81
CA GLY A 338 0.36 -4.90 -9.27
C GLY A 338 -0.95 -4.35 -9.82
N SER A 339 -1.67 -5.15 -10.60
CA SER A 339 -2.99 -4.84 -11.14
C SER A 339 -4.16 -5.26 -10.25
N LEU A 340 -3.90 -5.80 -9.06
CA LEU A 340 -4.92 -6.00 -8.03
C LEU A 340 -5.01 -4.75 -7.17
N MET A 341 -6.19 -4.18 -7.02
CA MET A 341 -6.43 -3.10 -6.07
C MET A 341 -7.23 -3.62 -4.89
N ILE A 342 -6.68 -3.48 -3.68
CA ILE A 342 -7.41 -3.75 -2.44
C ILE A 342 -8.00 -2.45 -1.97
N ALA A 343 -9.32 -2.37 -1.89
CA ALA A 343 -10.05 -1.21 -1.40
C ALA A 343 -10.80 -1.58 -0.12
N THR A 344 -10.65 -0.79 0.93
CA THR A 344 -11.33 -1.02 2.21
C THR A 344 -11.98 0.24 2.71
N ASN A 345 -13.11 0.10 3.35
CA ASN A 345 -13.58 1.04 4.36
C ASN A 345 -13.66 0.30 5.70
N VAL A 346 -14.25 0.91 6.73
CA VAL A 346 -14.41 0.27 8.05
C VAL A 346 -15.37 -0.94 8.03
N ALA A 347 -16.26 -1.03 7.04
CA ALA A 347 -17.33 -2.01 6.95
C ALA A 347 -17.07 -3.15 5.94
N GLN A 348 -16.22 -2.92 4.94
CA GLN A 348 -16.04 -3.81 3.80
C GLN A 348 -14.62 -3.69 3.26
N LEU A 349 -14.08 -4.85 2.87
CA LEU A 349 -12.87 -5.03 2.09
C LEU A 349 -13.24 -5.61 0.71
N VAL A 350 -12.62 -5.11 -0.35
CA VAL A 350 -12.90 -5.50 -1.74
C VAL A 350 -11.59 -5.69 -2.50
N GLY A 351 -11.50 -6.79 -3.26
CA GLY A 351 -10.46 -6.99 -4.27
C GLY A 351 -10.98 -6.63 -5.66
N ILE A 352 -10.27 -5.75 -6.37
CA ILE A 352 -10.65 -5.21 -7.67
C ILE A 352 -9.56 -5.58 -8.71
N ASP A 353 -9.96 -6.19 -9.83
CA ASP A 353 -9.05 -6.53 -10.93
C ASP A 353 -8.93 -5.36 -11.93
N LEU A 354 -7.74 -4.75 -11.99
CA LEU A 354 -7.39 -3.71 -12.95
C LEU A 354 -6.74 -4.28 -14.23
N SER A 355 -6.49 -5.59 -14.29
CA SER A 355 -5.90 -6.24 -15.47
C SER A 355 -6.90 -6.48 -16.60
N ARG A 356 -8.20 -6.39 -16.31
CA ARG A 356 -9.31 -6.66 -17.23
C ARG A 356 -10.31 -5.51 -17.23
N LEU A 357 -9.86 -4.37 -17.73
CA LEU A 357 -10.73 -3.22 -17.92
C LEU A 357 -11.65 -3.46 -19.13
N GLY A 358 -12.96 -3.26 -18.95
CA GLY A 358 -13.91 -3.24 -20.07
C GLY A 358 -13.64 -2.11 -21.05
N GLU A 359 -14.38 -2.04 -22.16
CA GLU A 359 -14.27 -0.93 -23.13
C GLU A 359 -14.57 0.43 -22.48
N ASP A 360 -15.45 0.43 -21.49
CA ASP A 360 -15.80 1.58 -20.64
C ASP A 360 -14.80 1.84 -19.50
N ARG A 361 -13.73 1.05 -19.42
CA ARG A 361 -12.73 1.02 -18.35
C ARG A 361 -13.32 0.70 -16.97
N MET A 362 -14.44 -0.02 -16.92
CA MET A 362 -14.97 -0.53 -15.66
C MET A 362 -14.11 -1.69 -15.17
N ALA A 363 -13.67 -1.58 -13.92
CA ALA A 363 -12.91 -2.60 -13.20
C ALA A 363 -13.86 -3.63 -12.59
N GLU A 364 -13.43 -4.89 -12.57
CA GLU A 364 -14.22 -6.01 -12.09
C GLU A 364 -13.97 -6.27 -10.60
N ARG A 365 -15.03 -6.52 -9.83
CA ARG A 365 -14.90 -7.05 -8.47
C ARG A 365 -14.49 -8.52 -8.54
N LEU A 366 -13.35 -8.88 -7.97
CA LEU A 366 -12.97 -10.28 -7.79
C LEU A 366 -13.71 -10.90 -6.61
N TRP A 367 -13.70 -10.20 -5.47
CA TRP A 367 -14.29 -10.67 -4.22
C TRP A 367 -14.59 -9.48 -3.31
N SER A 368 -15.44 -9.71 -2.30
CA SER A 368 -15.70 -8.75 -1.22
C SER A 368 -15.91 -9.48 0.10
N MET A 369 -15.40 -8.91 1.18
CA MET A 369 -15.56 -9.39 2.55
C MET A 369 -16.15 -8.28 3.41
N ASP A 370 -17.20 -8.60 4.15
CA ASP A 370 -17.74 -7.71 5.16
C ASP A 370 -16.87 -7.76 6.42
N LEU A 371 -16.44 -6.59 6.88
CA LEU A 371 -15.60 -6.39 8.07
C LEU A 371 -16.42 -6.09 9.32
N ILE A 372 -17.70 -5.77 9.16
CA ILE A 372 -18.66 -5.51 10.24
C ILE A 372 -19.87 -6.42 10.01
N ASP A 373 -20.44 -6.95 11.10
CA ASP A 373 -21.74 -7.63 11.02
C ASP A 373 -22.81 -6.66 10.48
N PRO A 374 -23.56 -7.01 9.42
CA PRO A 374 -24.60 -6.13 8.86
C PRO A 374 -25.62 -5.59 9.87
N THR A 375 -25.86 -6.32 10.97
CA THR A 375 -26.73 -5.88 12.06
C THR A 375 -26.14 -4.70 12.84
N GLN A 376 -24.82 -4.66 13.02
CA GLN A 376 -24.09 -3.59 13.71
C GLN A 376 -23.96 -2.32 12.84
N ILE A 377 -24.00 -2.45 11.51
CA ILE A 377 -23.96 -1.30 10.57
C ILE A 377 -25.11 -0.31 10.84
N ARG A 378 -26.29 -0.79 11.25
CA ARG A 378 -27.44 0.08 11.57
C ARG A 378 -27.18 0.92 12.82
N THR A 379 -26.61 0.31 13.85
CA THR A 379 -26.21 1.01 15.08
C THR A 379 -25.15 2.06 14.80
N TYR A 380 -24.16 1.70 13.98
CA TYR A 380 -23.09 2.61 13.54
C TYR A 380 -23.66 3.85 12.83
N ASN A 381 -24.50 3.63 11.81
CA ASN A 381 -25.12 4.73 11.05
C ASN A 381 -26.02 5.61 11.94
N HIS A 382 -26.72 5.03 12.92
CA HIS A 382 -27.55 5.79 13.85
C HIS A 382 -26.71 6.67 14.80
N GLN A 383 -25.58 6.17 15.29
CA GLN A 383 -24.67 6.94 16.14
C GLN A 383 -23.96 8.05 15.33
N GLU A 384 -23.59 7.81 14.07
CA GLU A 384 -23.03 8.83 13.16
C GLU A 384 -24.06 9.94 12.87
N GLN A 385 -25.30 9.57 12.57
CA GLN A 385 -26.39 10.52 12.24
C GLN A 385 -26.86 11.35 13.43
N THR A 386 -26.83 10.82 14.66
CA THR A 386 -27.22 11.55 15.87
C THR A 386 -26.17 12.56 16.33
N GLY A 387 -25.02 12.62 15.67
CA GLY A 387 -23.99 13.63 15.95
C GLY A 387 -23.25 13.42 17.28
N MET A 388 -23.44 12.29 17.97
CA MET A 388 -22.69 11.94 19.18
C MET A 388 -21.17 11.95 18.96
N PHE A 389 -20.71 11.77 17.71
CA PHE A 389 -19.30 11.78 17.36
C PHE A 389 -18.73 13.16 17.00
N ARG A 390 -19.54 14.22 16.85
CA ARG A 390 -19.05 15.55 16.44
C ARG A 390 -18.22 16.27 17.51
N SER A 391 -18.23 15.80 18.76
CA SER A 391 -17.52 16.43 19.88
C SER A 391 -16.18 15.78 20.23
N MET A 392 -15.77 14.71 19.54
CA MET A 392 -14.42 14.17 19.74
C MET A 392 -13.41 14.99 18.93
N PRO A 393 -12.34 15.53 19.56
CA PRO A 393 -11.29 16.22 18.82
C PRO A 393 -10.74 15.26 17.76
N GLU A 394 -10.67 15.73 16.51
CA GLU A 394 -10.19 14.98 15.35
C GLU A 394 -8.77 14.44 15.60
N ARG A 395 -8.68 13.25 16.21
CA ARG A 395 -7.39 12.58 16.45
C ARG A 395 -6.78 12.22 15.10
N PRO A 396 -5.47 12.46 14.92
CA PRO A 396 -4.78 12.15 13.67
C PRO A 396 -4.80 10.63 13.45
N ILE A 397 -5.53 10.18 12.42
CA ILE A 397 -5.50 8.82 11.85
C ILE A 397 -5.44 7.70 12.92
N ASP A 398 -6.21 7.84 14.00
CA ASP A 398 -6.60 6.69 14.82
C ASP A 398 -7.92 6.16 14.22
N ILE A 399 -7.84 5.46 13.08
CA ILE A 399 -8.84 4.40 12.77
C ILE A 399 -8.86 3.39 13.93
N ILE A 400 -7.76 3.36 14.68
CA ILE A 400 -7.33 2.31 15.60
C ILE A 400 -8.09 2.31 16.93
N ASP A 401 -8.76 3.39 17.38
CA ASP A 401 -9.20 3.38 18.80
C ASP A 401 -10.46 4.18 19.17
N SER A 402 -10.97 5.09 18.34
CA SER A 402 -12.08 5.96 18.81
C SER A 402 -13.47 5.32 18.81
N MET A 403 -13.62 4.10 18.28
CA MET A 403 -14.94 3.45 18.10
C MET A 403 -15.06 2.01 18.61
N GLY A 404 -14.17 1.54 19.48
CA GLY A 404 -14.41 0.34 20.29
C GLY A 404 -14.59 -0.97 19.52
N GLY A 405 -13.74 -1.26 18.53
CA GLY A 405 -13.60 -2.62 17.99
C GLY A 405 -14.72 -3.14 17.09
N VAL A 406 -15.64 -2.28 16.61
CA VAL A 406 -16.83 -2.74 15.86
C VAL A 406 -16.51 -3.14 14.40
N GLY A 407 -15.34 -2.80 13.85
CA GLY A 407 -14.98 -3.16 12.47
C GLY A 407 -13.56 -3.66 12.26
N GLY A 408 -13.34 -4.27 11.09
CA GLY A 408 -12.04 -4.78 10.68
C GLY A 408 -11.11 -3.68 10.14
N GLN A 409 -9.81 -3.90 10.29
CA GLN A 409 -8.75 -3.01 9.83
C GLN A 409 -7.83 -3.75 8.86
N LEU A 410 -7.56 -3.14 7.71
CA LEU A 410 -6.50 -3.57 6.81
C LEU A 410 -5.14 -3.18 7.41
N LEU A 411 -4.28 -4.16 7.68
CA LEU A 411 -2.99 -3.93 8.34
C LEU A 411 -1.84 -3.85 7.35
N CYS A 412 -1.72 -4.81 6.44
CA CYS A 412 -0.74 -4.79 5.36
C CYS A 412 -1.19 -5.70 4.20
N CYS A 413 -0.60 -5.51 3.03
CA CYS A 413 -0.91 -6.29 1.84
C CYS A 413 0.38 -6.65 1.11
N SER A 414 0.49 -7.88 0.63
CA SER A 414 1.53 -8.29 -0.32
C SER A 414 0.91 -9.16 -1.41
N GLU A 415 1.72 -9.55 -2.40
CA GLU A 415 1.34 -10.54 -3.39
C GLU A 415 1.05 -11.94 -2.80
N GLU A 416 1.36 -12.17 -1.52
CA GLU A 416 1.08 -13.44 -0.84
C GLU A 416 -0.15 -13.38 0.05
N VAL A 417 -0.35 -12.28 0.76
CA VAL A 417 -1.35 -12.21 1.82
C VAL A 417 -1.90 -10.80 1.97
N ILE A 418 -3.19 -10.72 2.26
CA ILE A 418 -3.82 -9.52 2.79
C ILE A 418 -4.04 -9.75 4.28
N ALA A 419 -3.31 -9.01 5.10
CA ALA A 419 -3.42 -9.11 6.55
C ALA A 419 -4.47 -8.12 7.06
N ILE A 420 -5.51 -8.62 7.73
CA ILE A 420 -6.52 -7.80 8.41
C ILE A 420 -6.61 -8.15 9.89
N TYR A 421 -6.94 -7.16 10.71
CA TYR A 421 -7.34 -7.35 12.09
C TYR A 421 -8.85 -7.23 12.21
N ARG A 422 -9.53 -8.22 12.80
CA ARG A 422 -10.98 -8.21 13.03
C ARG A 422 -11.30 -9.10 14.22
N GLU A 423 -12.24 -8.70 15.08
CA GLU A 423 -12.73 -9.54 16.20
C GLU A 423 -11.58 -10.12 17.04
N GLU A 424 -10.64 -9.27 17.47
CA GLU A 424 -9.48 -9.68 18.30
C GLU A 424 -8.61 -10.79 17.66
N SER A 425 -8.63 -10.86 16.33
CA SER A 425 -7.90 -11.86 15.57
C SER A 425 -7.26 -11.26 14.33
N LEU A 426 -6.08 -11.81 14.00
CA LEU A 426 -5.33 -11.48 12.78
C LEU A 426 -5.66 -12.53 11.71
N TRP A 427 -6.10 -12.06 10.55
CA TRP A 427 -6.48 -12.92 9.43
C TRP A 427 -5.53 -12.66 8.27
N GLY A 428 -5.05 -13.74 7.66
CA GLY A 428 -4.41 -13.70 6.35
C GLY A 428 -5.39 -14.15 5.29
N LEU A 429 -5.64 -13.31 4.30
CA LEU A 429 -6.51 -13.61 3.15
C LEU A 429 -5.67 -13.85 1.90
N ASP A 430 -6.15 -14.74 1.03
CA ASP A 430 -5.61 -14.89 -0.31
C ASP A 430 -5.93 -13.64 -1.16
N PRO A 431 -4.93 -12.98 -1.77
CA PRO A 431 -5.18 -11.75 -2.53
C PRO A 431 -6.11 -11.93 -3.74
N LEU A 432 -6.11 -13.10 -4.39
CA LEU A 432 -6.91 -13.37 -5.60
C LEU A 432 -8.34 -13.73 -5.29
N THR A 433 -8.59 -14.44 -4.19
CA THR A 433 -9.93 -14.99 -3.88
C THR A 433 -10.61 -14.32 -2.69
N GLY A 434 -9.86 -13.62 -1.82
CA GLY A 434 -10.36 -13.09 -0.56
C GLY A 434 -10.69 -14.18 0.47
N GLU A 435 -10.42 -15.45 0.14
CA GLU A 435 -10.63 -16.57 1.05
C GLU A 435 -9.62 -16.51 2.19
N VAL A 436 -10.04 -16.93 3.37
CA VAL A 436 -9.15 -16.96 4.53
C VAL A 436 -8.13 -18.07 4.38
N ARG A 437 -6.85 -17.69 4.37
CA ARG A 437 -5.70 -18.60 4.42
C ARG A 437 -5.43 -19.04 5.83
N TRP A 438 -5.41 -18.10 6.78
CA TRP A 438 -5.23 -18.41 8.19
C TRP A 438 -5.86 -17.35 9.09
N ARG A 439 -6.16 -17.72 10.34
CA ARG A 439 -6.65 -16.85 11.41
C ARG A 439 -5.89 -17.14 12.70
N ARG A 440 -5.49 -16.09 13.38
CA ARG A 440 -4.85 -16.14 14.69
C ARG A 440 -5.72 -15.40 15.71
N TYR A 441 -6.19 -16.12 16.72
CA TYR A 441 -7.03 -15.59 17.80
C TYR A 441 -6.18 -15.07 18.97
N ALA A 442 -6.85 -14.43 19.92
CA ALA A 442 -6.30 -14.00 21.22
C ALA A 442 -5.12 -13.02 21.07
N LEU A 443 -5.32 -11.97 20.28
CA LEU A 443 -4.40 -10.83 20.26
C LEU A 443 -4.90 -9.77 21.24
N ASP A 444 -4.05 -9.42 22.21
CA ASP A 444 -4.39 -8.49 23.30
C ASP A 444 -4.58 -7.03 22.81
N SER A 445 -4.12 -6.72 21.60
CA SER A 445 -4.23 -5.38 21.04
C SER A 445 -4.30 -5.38 19.51
N VAL A 446 -4.72 -4.26 18.94
CA VAL A 446 -4.69 -4.01 17.50
C VAL A 446 -3.24 -3.86 17.07
N PRO A 447 -2.70 -4.80 16.25
CA PRO A 447 -1.33 -4.68 15.83
C PRO A 447 -1.17 -3.59 14.79
N THR A 448 -0.06 -2.86 14.84
CA THR A 448 0.48 -2.25 13.62
C THR A 448 1.30 -3.31 12.91
N ALA A 449 1.09 -3.51 11.62
CA ALA A 449 1.81 -4.54 10.88
C ALA A 449 2.30 -4.05 9.53
N ILE A 450 3.41 -4.63 9.08
CA ILE A 450 3.96 -4.44 7.75
C ILE A 450 4.24 -5.80 7.12
N CYS A 451 4.03 -5.89 5.82
CA CYS A 451 4.28 -7.11 5.07
C CYS A 451 5.66 -6.98 4.44
N GLN A 452 6.61 -7.83 4.84
CA GLN A 452 7.93 -7.88 4.24
C GLN A 452 8.41 -9.31 3.89
N GLY A 453 8.60 -9.55 2.59
CA GLY A 453 8.87 -10.82 1.97
C GLY A 453 7.76 -11.81 2.29
N ARG A 454 8.19 -12.89 2.94
CA ARG A 454 7.34 -13.96 3.44
C ARG A 454 6.89 -13.72 4.89
N SER A 455 7.15 -12.55 5.44
CA SER A 455 6.95 -12.23 6.84
C SER A 455 5.98 -11.06 7.03
N ILE A 456 5.20 -11.10 8.10
CA ILE A 456 4.41 -10.00 8.60
C ILE A 456 5.05 -9.58 9.91
N PHE A 457 5.59 -8.37 9.95
CA PHE A 457 6.17 -7.81 11.15
C PHE A 457 5.08 -7.02 11.84
N ALA A 458 4.64 -7.49 13.00
CA ALA A 458 3.54 -6.91 13.75
C ALA A 458 3.98 -6.55 15.16
N ASN A 459 3.66 -5.33 15.59
CA ASN A 459 3.78 -4.94 16.99
C ASN A 459 2.47 -5.28 17.70
N LEU A 460 2.48 -6.33 18.54
CA LEU A 460 1.32 -6.80 19.29
C LEU A 460 1.14 -6.10 20.65
N ASP A 461 2.14 -5.33 21.10
CA ASP A 461 2.09 -4.63 22.38
C ASP A 461 2.37 -3.13 22.16
N PRO A 462 1.32 -2.29 22.09
CA PRO A 462 1.50 -0.85 21.96
C PRO A 462 2.24 -0.22 23.16
N GLN A 463 2.29 -0.89 24.32
CA GLN A 463 3.06 -0.44 25.48
C GLN A 463 4.53 -0.87 25.43
N SER A 464 4.85 -1.92 24.66
CA SER A 464 6.20 -2.40 24.41
C SER A 464 6.54 -2.31 22.92
N PRO A 465 6.70 -1.09 22.38
CA PRO A 465 6.96 -0.90 20.96
C PRO A 465 8.36 -1.39 20.52
N MET A 466 9.12 -1.96 21.46
CA MET A 466 10.39 -2.64 21.21
C MET A 466 10.24 -4.13 20.93
N GLN A 467 9.03 -4.68 20.86
CA GLN A 467 8.82 -6.08 20.51
C GLN A 467 8.10 -6.23 19.17
N LEU A 468 8.78 -6.80 18.19
CA LEU A 468 8.20 -7.16 16.89
C LEU A 468 7.97 -8.66 16.84
N SER A 469 6.70 -9.03 16.73
CA SER A 469 6.29 -10.39 16.41
C SER A 469 6.35 -10.58 14.90
N ILE A 470 7.12 -11.57 14.46
CA ILE A 470 7.27 -11.90 13.06
C ILE A 470 6.40 -13.12 12.78
N PHE A 471 5.38 -12.94 11.96
CA PHE A 471 4.51 -14.01 11.50
C PHE A 471 4.88 -14.42 10.08
N SER A 472 4.78 -15.69 9.77
CA SER A 472 4.86 -16.15 8.38
C SER A 472 3.58 -15.74 7.64
N SER A 473 3.74 -15.08 6.50
CA SER A 473 2.65 -14.70 5.60
C SER A 473 1.96 -15.92 4.97
N THR A 474 2.70 -17.02 4.81
CA THR A 474 2.18 -18.29 4.27
C THR A 474 1.15 -18.90 5.22
N ASP A 475 1.49 -19.00 6.51
CA ASP A 475 0.78 -19.88 7.44
C ASP A 475 0.38 -19.23 8.79
N GLY A 476 0.62 -17.93 8.97
CA GLY A 476 0.27 -17.19 10.18
C GLY A 476 0.99 -17.65 11.44
N ARG A 477 1.98 -18.55 11.33
CA ARG A 477 2.77 -19.01 12.48
C ARG A 477 3.67 -17.89 12.94
N LEU A 478 3.74 -17.68 14.25
CA LEU A 478 4.76 -16.84 14.86
C LEU A 478 6.11 -17.54 14.67
N THR A 479 6.95 -16.99 13.80
CA THR A 479 8.26 -17.57 13.49
C THR A 479 9.30 -17.08 14.47
N GLU A 480 9.20 -15.82 14.89
CA GLU A 480 10.19 -15.18 15.74
C GLU A 480 9.53 -14.05 16.53
N VAL A 481 10.03 -13.80 17.74
CA VAL A 481 9.75 -12.58 18.48
C VAL A 481 11.08 -11.88 18.66
N ARG A 482 11.19 -10.68 18.10
CA ARG A 482 12.39 -9.87 18.22
C ARG A 482 12.16 -8.75 19.20
N GLU A 483 12.99 -8.74 20.22
CA GLU A 483 13.16 -7.55 21.03
C GLU A 483 14.20 -6.67 20.35
N TRP A 484 13.91 -5.37 20.31
CA TRP A 484 14.84 -4.34 19.89
C TRP A 484 15.93 -4.20 20.96
N ASN A 485 16.88 -5.15 20.95
CA ASN A 485 17.83 -5.34 22.05
C ASN A 485 19.09 -4.48 21.93
N GLU A 486 19.23 -3.65 20.90
CA GLU A 486 20.20 -2.56 20.92
C GLU A 486 19.69 -1.41 21.81
N ARG A 487 19.67 -1.66 23.12
CA ARG A 487 20.00 -0.60 24.06
C ARG A 487 21.43 -0.18 23.75
N LEU A 488 21.61 0.80 22.87
CA LEU A 488 22.75 1.67 23.00
C LEU A 488 22.66 2.22 24.42
N GLU A 489 23.61 1.83 25.28
CA GLU A 489 23.72 2.46 26.58
C GLU A 489 23.71 3.98 26.34
N PRO A 490 22.85 4.74 27.02
CA PRO A 490 22.87 6.19 26.89
C PRO A 490 24.32 6.64 27.09
N PRO A 491 24.84 7.58 26.27
CA PRO A 491 26.23 8.00 26.34
C PRO A 491 26.60 8.25 27.80
N ALA A 492 27.73 7.69 28.24
CA ALA A 492 28.10 7.56 29.65
C ALA A 492 28.08 8.89 30.45
N SER A 493 28.00 10.03 29.77
CA SER A 493 27.86 11.37 30.31
C SER A 493 26.48 11.70 30.92
N GLU A 494 25.42 10.91 30.69
CA GLU A 494 24.05 11.21 31.18
C GLU A 494 23.57 10.31 32.34
N LYS A 495 24.49 9.81 33.19
CA LYS A 495 24.14 9.09 34.43
C LYS A 495 23.67 10.01 35.58
N SER A 496 23.07 11.17 35.29
CA SER A 496 22.54 12.06 36.32
C SER A 496 21.06 11.77 36.62
N GLY A 497 20.83 10.81 37.52
CA GLY A 497 19.82 10.87 38.61
C GLY A 497 18.35 11.23 38.36
N VAL A 498 17.88 11.46 37.13
CA VAL A 498 16.47 11.76 36.85
C VAL A 498 15.81 10.50 36.29
N HIS A 499 15.03 9.84 37.14
CA HIS A 499 14.22 8.69 36.75
C HIS A 499 13.31 9.03 35.55
N PRO A 500 13.19 8.14 34.55
CA PRO A 500 12.35 8.37 33.39
C PRO A 500 10.89 8.04 33.72
N THR A 501 10.16 9.03 34.24
CA THR A 501 8.68 9.03 34.31
C THR A 501 8.05 9.41 32.97
N ILE A 502 8.80 9.27 31.86
CA ILE A 502 8.35 9.43 30.47
C ILE A 502 8.19 8.03 29.87
N ARG A 503 7.28 7.22 30.44
CA ARG A 503 7.01 5.84 29.97
C ARG A 503 5.62 5.61 29.39
N ALA A 504 4.71 6.59 29.42
CA ALA A 504 3.30 6.35 29.07
C ALA A 504 2.83 6.90 27.71
N ASN A 505 3.66 7.64 26.95
CA ASN A 505 3.24 8.23 25.66
C ASN A 505 4.30 8.09 24.55
N ARG A 506 5.19 7.09 24.63
CA ARG A 506 6.14 6.78 23.54
C ARG A 506 5.40 5.99 22.44
N ARG A 507 4.56 6.66 21.65
CA ARG A 507 4.15 6.12 20.35
C ARG A 507 5.38 6.20 19.43
N LEU A 508 5.97 5.04 19.11
CA LEU A 508 6.91 4.93 17.99
C LEU A 508 6.09 5.08 16.71
N ASP A 509 6.33 6.13 15.95
CA ASP A 509 5.85 6.20 14.58
C ASP A 509 6.83 5.38 13.73
N ALA A 510 6.52 4.09 13.54
CA ALA A 510 7.26 3.20 12.65
C ALA A 510 6.55 3.17 11.29
N PHE A 511 7.27 3.55 10.23
CA PHE A 511 6.77 3.55 8.86
C PHE A 511 7.53 2.51 8.04
N PRO A 512 6.83 1.57 7.37
CA PRO A 512 7.51 0.75 6.36
C PRO A 512 8.02 1.67 5.26
N ILE A 513 9.26 1.51 4.82
CA ILE A 513 9.78 2.13 3.61
C ILE A 513 10.39 1.05 2.70
N PRO A 514 10.59 1.29 1.39
CA PRO A 514 11.22 0.29 0.53
C PRO A 514 12.58 -0.11 1.12
N GLY A 515 12.71 -1.37 1.54
CA GLY A 515 13.95 -1.90 2.12
C GLY A 515 14.15 -1.70 3.63
N GLY A 516 13.18 -1.15 4.39
CA GLY A 516 13.39 -0.96 5.83
C GLY A 516 12.17 -0.56 6.67
N ILE A 517 12.36 -0.55 7.99
CA ILE A 517 11.45 0.05 8.98
C ILE A 517 12.05 1.40 9.38
N PHE A 518 11.41 2.48 8.93
CA PHE A 518 11.78 3.82 9.37
C PHE A 518 11.14 4.12 10.71
N GLN A 519 11.95 4.55 11.68
CA GLN A 519 11.52 4.79 13.05
C GLN A 519 11.95 6.18 13.50
N VAL A 520 11.08 6.82 14.27
CA VAL A 520 11.37 8.06 15.00
C VAL A 520 11.30 7.79 16.49
N GLU A 521 12.42 7.96 17.18
CA GLU A 521 12.55 7.77 18.63
C GLU A 521 12.95 9.07 19.32
N LEU A 522 12.36 9.34 20.49
CA LEU A 522 12.77 10.45 21.36
C LEU A 522 13.92 10.00 22.26
N LEU A 523 15.12 10.55 22.07
CA LEU A 523 16.29 10.27 22.91
C LEU A 523 16.26 11.07 24.21
N THR A 524 16.06 12.39 24.09
CA THR A 524 15.95 13.33 25.21
C THR A 524 14.82 14.33 24.95
N ASP A 525 14.56 15.24 25.89
CA ASP A 525 13.68 16.40 25.67
C ASP A 525 14.16 17.33 24.55
N GLN A 526 15.44 17.25 24.19
CA GLN A 526 16.11 18.08 23.17
C GLN A 526 16.55 17.34 21.91
N ARG A 527 16.51 16.00 21.87
CA ARG A 527 16.99 15.21 20.73
C ARG A 527 16.05 14.07 20.34
N ARG A 528 15.91 13.85 19.04
CA ARG A 528 15.26 12.69 18.41
C ARG A 528 16.26 11.92 17.59
N ARG A 529 16.07 10.60 17.53
CA ARG A 529 16.76 9.70 16.63
C ARG A 529 15.80 9.31 15.50
N LEU A 530 16.23 9.54 14.28
CA LEU A 530 15.67 8.91 13.09
C LEU A 530 16.52 7.70 12.79
N SER A 531 15.91 6.56 12.53
CA SER A 531 16.66 5.36 12.17
C SER A 531 15.90 4.58 11.11
N LEU A 532 16.62 4.07 10.13
CA LEU A 532 16.13 3.00 9.29
C LEU A 532 16.71 1.69 9.80
N ALA A 533 15.86 0.73 10.14
CA ALA A 533 16.29 -0.63 10.42
C ALA A 533 15.95 -1.55 9.26
N ASP A 534 16.84 -2.50 8.98
CA ASP A 534 16.53 -3.62 8.12
C ASP A 534 15.55 -4.53 8.91
N PRO A 535 14.31 -4.73 8.44
CA PRO A 535 13.31 -5.56 9.12
C PRO A 535 13.77 -7.00 9.32
N GLU A 536 14.53 -7.58 8.38
CA GLU A 536 14.94 -8.99 8.44
C GLU A 536 16.06 -9.26 9.44
N THR A 537 16.89 -8.27 9.74
CA THR A 537 18.02 -8.40 10.68
C THR A 537 17.84 -7.55 11.93
N MET A 538 16.87 -6.62 11.92
CA MET A 538 16.71 -5.53 12.88
C MET A 538 17.93 -4.63 13.04
N LYS A 539 18.92 -4.74 12.14
CA LYS A 539 20.12 -3.91 12.18
C LYS A 539 19.78 -2.52 11.67
N ILE A 540 20.23 -1.51 12.39
CA ILE A 540 20.14 -0.13 11.93
C ILE A 540 20.99 0.01 10.65
N VAL A 541 20.35 0.31 9.53
CA VAL A 541 20.98 0.61 8.24
C VAL A 541 21.66 1.97 8.33
N TRP A 542 20.96 2.96 8.85
CA TRP A 542 21.49 4.28 9.16
C TRP A 542 20.69 4.92 10.30
N GLU A 543 21.34 5.84 11.01
CA GLU A 543 20.71 6.68 12.02
C GLU A 543 21.10 8.15 11.85
N LYS A 544 20.19 9.04 12.21
CA LYS A 544 20.39 10.48 12.22
C LYS A 544 19.77 11.09 13.47
N VAL A 545 20.58 11.75 14.27
CA VAL A 545 20.10 12.49 15.45
C VAL A 545 19.74 13.91 15.04
N ILE A 546 18.51 14.32 15.36
CA ILE A 546 17.97 15.65 15.10
C ILE A 546 17.54 16.32 16.42
N GLU A 547 17.46 17.65 16.42
CA GLU A 547 16.97 18.40 17.58
C GLU A 547 15.45 18.22 17.77
N THR A 548 14.94 18.31 18.99
CA THR A 548 13.48 18.39 19.19
C THR A 548 12.94 19.71 18.67
N GLY A 549 11.69 19.70 18.24
CA GLY A 549 11.08 20.82 17.53
C GLY A 549 11.30 20.77 16.02
N CYS A 550 12.14 19.88 15.49
CA CYS A 550 12.16 19.62 14.06
C CYS A 550 10.77 19.15 13.59
N ALA A 551 10.28 19.73 12.51
CA ALA A 551 9.14 19.19 11.79
C ALA A 551 9.65 18.18 10.75
N LEU A 552 8.85 17.16 10.46
CA LEU A 552 9.19 16.07 9.54
C LEU A 552 8.06 15.89 8.53
N ALA A 553 8.40 15.71 7.24
CA ALA A 553 7.44 15.42 6.18
C ALA A 553 8.08 14.50 5.13
N PHE A 554 7.35 13.50 4.65
CA PHE A 554 7.79 12.75 3.47
C PHE A 554 7.71 13.64 2.23
N VAL A 555 8.65 13.48 1.31
CA VAL A 555 8.63 14.19 0.03
C VAL A 555 7.70 13.45 -0.94
N GLU A 556 6.58 14.08 -1.29
CA GLU A 556 5.62 13.55 -2.26
C GLU A 556 6.13 13.81 -3.68
N GLY A 557 6.66 12.79 -4.36
CA GLY A 557 7.15 12.92 -5.74
C GLY A 557 6.40 12.02 -6.71
N LEU A 558 6.27 12.46 -7.96
CA LEU A 558 5.96 11.52 -9.03
C LEU A 558 7.14 10.58 -9.25
N PRO A 559 6.90 9.29 -9.52
CA PRO A 559 7.87 8.53 -10.27
C PRO A 559 8.06 9.24 -11.62
N ASP A 560 9.29 9.63 -11.90
CA ASP A 560 9.65 10.19 -13.20
C ASP A 560 9.34 9.13 -14.29
N GLU A 561 8.70 9.53 -15.39
CA GLU A 561 8.43 8.62 -16.51
C GLU A 561 9.71 8.24 -17.26
N ASP A 562 10.77 9.06 -17.14
CA ASP A 562 12.10 8.55 -17.44
C ASP A 562 12.45 7.52 -16.37
N TRP A 563 12.08 6.28 -16.65
CA TRP A 563 12.29 5.13 -15.79
C TRP A 563 13.77 5.01 -15.39
N ARG A 564 14.70 5.68 -16.08
CA ARG A 564 16.13 5.75 -15.74
C ARG A 564 16.41 6.54 -14.45
N ASN A 565 15.54 7.45 -14.02
CA ASN A 565 15.76 8.40 -12.92
C ASN A 565 14.62 8.38 -11.89
N ARG A 566 14.45 7.27 -11.13
CA ARG A 566 13.50 7.31 -10.00
C ARG A 566 14.14 8.01 -8.80
N ARG A 567 13.39 8.93 -8.19
CA ARG A 567 13.72 9.47 -6.87
C ARG A 567 13.57 8.39 -5.79
N GLN A 568 14.56 8.28 -4.92
CA GLN A 568 14.51 7.44 -3.73
C GLN A 568 13.44 7.98 -2.77
N PRO A 569 12.88 7.17 -1.85
CA PRO A 569 12.06 7.70 -0.77
C PRO A 569 12.86 8.76 0.01
N GLU A 570 12.26 9.91 0.25
CA GLU A 570 12.95 11.06 0.83
C GLU A 570 12.16 11.63 2.00
N LEU A 571 12.89 12.12 3.00
CA LEU A 571 12.35 12.76 4.19
C LEU A 571 12.84 14.20 4.25
N ALA A 572 11.91 15.14 4.24
CA ALA A 572 12.18 16.52 4.52
C ALA A 572 12.17 16.77 6.03
N ILE A 573 13.17 17.50 6.50
CA ILE A 573 13.37 17.85 7.91
C ILE A 573 13.54 19.36 7.98
N LEU A 574 12.66 20.02 8.73
CA LEU A 574 12.75 21.46 9.00
C LEU A 574 13.16 21.69 10.45
N LYS A 575 14.41 22.10 10.64
CA LYS A 575 15.04 22.32 11.95
C LYS A 575 14.67 23.68 12.57
N PRO A 576 14.82 23.82 13.89
CA PRO A 576 14.86 25.14 14.53
C PRO A 576 15.86 26.08 13.85
N GLY A 577 15.46 27.35 13.66
CA GLY A 577 16.27 28.34 12.96
C GLY A 577 16.17 28.30 11.42
N GLY A 578 15.29 27.47 10.86
CA GLY A 578 14.96 27.49 9.44
C GLY A 578 15.90 26.68 8.55
N ASN A 579 16.79 25.87 9.12
CA ASN A 579 17.58 24.94 8.32
C ASN A 579 16.67 23.81 7.82
N PHE A 580 16.55 23.69 6.51
CA PHE A 580 15.76 22.68 5.82
C PHE A 580 16.69 21.69 5.15
N GLU A 581 16.45 20.40 5.35
CA GLU A 581 17.19 19.34 4.69
C GLU A 581 16.23 18.32 4.07
N ILE A 582 16.59 17.77 2.92
CA ILE A 582 15.95 16.59 2.35
C ILE A 582 16.95 15.45 2.44
N VAL A 583 16.53 14.37 3.09
CA VAL A 583 17.33 13.19 3.37
C VAL A 583 16.86 12.03 2.49
N ASP A 584 17.78 11.35 1.82
CA ASP A 584 17.49 10.09 1.15
C ASP A 584 17.31 9.01 2.23
N LEU A 585 16.12 8.43 2.28
CA LEU A 585 15.78 7.46 3.31
C LEU A 585 16.49 6.12 3.13
N THR A 586 17.16 5.85 2.00
CA THR A 586 17.89 4.59 1.82
C THR A 586 19.25 4.58 2.49
N ASN A 587 19.91 5.73 2.59
CA ASN A 587 21.25 5.86 3.14
C ASN A 587 21.38 6.90 4.28
N GLY A 588 20.34 7.70 4.54
CA GLY A 588 20.34 8.73 5.57
C GLY A 588 21.11 10.00 5.19
N GLU A 589 21.61 10.10 3.97
CA GLU A 589 22.41 11.24 3.49
C GLU A 589 21.51 12.41 3.08
N ALA A 590 21.93 13.63 3.40
CA ALA A 590 21.25 14.83 2.96
C ALA A 590 21.52 15.07 1.46
N GLN A 591 20.45 15.05 0.65
CA GLN A 591 20.49 15.36 -0.78
C GLN A 591 20.38 16.86 -1.05
N THR A 592 19.77 17.60 -0.13
CA THR A 592 19.54 19.04 -0.25
C THR A 592 19.60 19.65 1.13
N GLU A 593 20.33 20.77 1.27
CA GLU A 593 20.39 21.56 2.50
C GLU A 593 20.22 23.04 2.16
N VAL A 594 19.19 23.67 2.74
CA VAL A 594 18.84 25.07 2.46
C VAL A 594 18.56 25.78 3.77
N LYS A 595 19.16 26.95 3.96
CA LYS A 595 18.80 27.82 5.09
C LYS A 595 17.65 28.75 4.69
N LEU A 596 16.49 28.53 5.28
CA LEU A 596 15.30 29.35 5.08
C LEU A 596 15.34 30.53 6.06
N THR A 597 15.99 31.62 5.64
CA THR A 597 16.22 32.83 6.47
C THR A 597 14.95 33.56 6.85
N ASP A 598 13.86 33.32 6.12
CA ASP A 598 12.66 34.16 6.19
C ASP A 598 11.44 33.44 6.80
N ILE A 599 11.66 32.39 7.60
CA ILE A 599 10.61 31.77 8.40
C ILE A 599 10.41 32.62 9.65
N GLU A 600 9.69 33.73 9.48
CA GLU A 600 9.26 34.58 10.58
C GLU A 600 8.18 33.84 11.40
N GLY A 601 8.40 33.66 12.71
CA GLY A 601 7.37 33.12 13.62
C GLY A 601 7.56 31.68 14.12
N GLY A 602 8.75 31.10 13.97
CA GLY A 602 9.08 29.77 14.49
C GLY A 602 8.76 28.62 13.54
N ILE A 603 9.14 27.40 13.91
CA ILE A 603 8.95 26.21 13.10
C ILE A 603 7.45 25.89 13.04
N PRO A 604 6.88 25.61 11.87
CA PRO A 604 5.49 25.18 11.78
C PRO A 604 5.28 23.84 12.49
N GLY A 605 4.11 23.64 13.09
CA GLY A 605 3.73 22.35 13.69
C GLY A 605 3.62 21.22 12.64
N SER A 606 3.36 21.55 11.38
CA SER A 606 3.39 20.61 10.24
C SER A 606 3.70 21.34 8.93
N PHE A 607 4.28 20.63 7.95
CA PHE A 607 4.50 21.12 6.59
C PHE A 607 4.42 19.97 5.57
N MET A 608 4.45 20.31 4.28
CA MET A 608 4.42 19.34 3.19
C MET A 608 5.46 19.69 2.12
N VAL A 609 5.99 18.67 1.45
CA VAL A 609 6.95 18.84 0.35
C VAL A 609 6.48 18.04 -0.85
N ILE A 610 6.36 18.72 -1.99
CA ILE A 610 5.99 18.15 -3.28
C ILE A 610 7.22 18.21 -4.20
N ALA A 611 7.74 17.06 -4.57
CA ALA A 611 8.80 16.92 -5.55
C ALA A 611 8.23 17.09 -6.97
N THR A 612 8.65 18.12 -7.71
CA THR A 612 8.34 18.29 -9.13
C THR A 612 9.60 18.14 -10.00
N PRO A 613 9.49 17.77 -11.29
CA PRO A 613 10.66 17.62 -12.17
C PRO A 613 11.53 18.89 -12.24
N GLU A 614 10.91 20.07 -12.18
CA GLU A 614 11.58 21.35 -12.39
C GLU A 614 12.05 22.06 -11.09
N CYS A 615 11.50 21.67 -9.92
CA CYS A 615 11.87 22.18 -8.60
C CYS A 615 11.26 21.33 -7.47
N ASP A 616 11.86 21.34 -6.28
CA ASP A 616 11.17 20.84 -5.09
C ASP A 616 10.29 21.95 -4.53
N LEU A 617 8.98 21.74 -4.51
CA LEU A 617 8.04 22.71 -3.98
C LEU A 617 7.78 22.40 -2.50
N VAL A 618 8.17 23.30 -1.61
CA VAL A 618 7.94 23.21 -0.16
C VAL A 618 6.78 24.12 0.24
N LEU A 619 5.80 23.56 0.94
CA LEU A 619 4.57 24.23 1.36
C LEU A 619 4.59 24.35 2.88
N LEU A 620 4.71 25.56 3.44
CA LEU A 620 4.88 25.74 4.89
C LEU A 620 3.60 26.23 5.57
N ARG A 621 3.27 25.48 6.65
CA ARG A 621 2.46 25.77 7.85
C ARG A 621 0.94 25.64 7.76
N THR A 622 0.39 24.76 8.61
CA THR A 622 -1.00 24.81 9.10
C THR A 622 -1.09 25.70 10.35
N SER A 623 -2.09 26.58 10.45
CA SER A 623 -2.27 27.54 11.56
C SER A 623 -2.61 26.92 12.94
N GLN A 624 -2.67 25.59 13.06
CA GLN A 624 -2.89 24.96 14.36
C GLN A 624 -1.58 24.88 15.14
N THR A 625 -1.48 25.65 16.22
CA THR A 625 -0.58 25.35 17.35
C THR A 625 -1.03 24.04 17.98
N ILE A 626 -0.67 22.92 17.34
CA ILE A 626 -0.64 21.63 18.02
C ILE A 626 0.52 21.74 19.02
N GLY A 627 0.34 21.26 20.24
CA GLY A 627 1.39 21.24 21.28
C GLY A 627 2.70 20.62 20.77
N PRO A 628 3.80 20.67 21.56
CA PRO A 628 5.16 20.28 21.12
C PRO A 628 5.12 19.01 20.25
N ALA A 629 5.38 19.18 18.95
CA ALA A 629 4.99 18.27 17.89
C ALA A 629 5.63 16.89 18.05
N THR A 630 4.97 15.95 18.72
CA THR A 630 5.49 14.60 19.01
C THR A 630 5.41 13.62 17.83
N HIS A 631 4.82 13.99 16.70
CA HIS A 631 4.46 13.03 15.64
C HIS A 631 5.01 13.41 14.27
N VAL A 632 5.40 12.41 13.48
CA VAL A 632 5.59 12.57 12.04
C VAL A 632 4.21 12.71 11.41
N HIS A 633 3.90 13.88 10.85
CA HIS A 633 2.59 14.12 10.26
C HIS A 633 2.51 13.52 8.84
N GLN A 634 2.17 12.24 8.74
CA GLN A 634 1.71 11.64 7.48
C GLN A 634 0.21 11.91 7.32
N ARG A 635 -0.21 13.18 7.18
CA ARG A 635 -1.57 13.47 6.73
C ARG A 635 -1.62 13.29 5.21
N ALA A 636 -2.16 12.17 4.75
CA ALA A 636 -2.77 12.16 3.43
C ALA A 636 -3.89 13.22 3.44
N HIS A 637 -3.67 14.34 2.75
CA HIS A 637 -4.62 15.43 2.72
C HIS A 637 -5.71 15.12 1.70
N ASN A 638 -6.74 14.42 2.18
CA ASN A 638 -7.82 13.79 1.41
C ASN A 638 -8.76 14.73 0.65
N SER A 639 -8.67 16.04 0.87
CA SER A 639 -9.69 16.96 0.37
C SER A 639 -9.35 17.62 -0.96
N GLY A 640 -8.18 17.33 -1.55
CA GLY A 640 -7.63 18.25 -2.57
C GLY A 640 -7.64 19.68 -2.03
N ARG A 641 -7.43 19.84 -0.72
CA ARG A 641 -7.46 21.13 0.00
C ARG A 641 -6.47 21.01 1.15
N LEU A 642 -5.35 21.69 1.03
CA LEU A 642 -4.32 21.72 2.06
C LEU A 642 -4.35 23.06 2.79
N PRO A 643 -4.90 23.14 4.02
CA PRO A 643 -4.91 24.38 4.77
C PRO A 643 -3.46 24.87 4.98
N TYR A 644 -3.16 26.08 4.52
CA TYR A 644 -1.85 26.70 4.67
C TYR A 644 -1.99 28.16 5.15
N ASP A 645 -1.03 28.61 5.96
CA ASP A 645 -1.06 29.88 6.69
C ASP A 645 -0.54 31.07 5.88
N GLY A 646 -0.04 30.80 4.67
CA GLY A 646 0.30 31.81 3.69
C GLY A 646 1.67 31.67 3.03
N THR A 647 2.61 30.80 3.44
CA THR A 647 3.96 30.80 2.79
C THR A 647 4.24 29.58 1.91
N LEU A 648 4.53 29.85 0.63
CA LEU A 648 4.96 28.86 -0.37
C LEU A 648 6.41 29.13 -0.77
N LEU A 649 7.20 28.07 -0.88
CA LEU A 649 8.61 28.13 -1.25
C LEU A 649 8.89 27.12 -2.35
N ALA A 650 9.57 27.52 -3.42
CA ALA A 650 10.21 26.55 -4.31
C ALA A 650 11.71 26.53 -4.04
N ILE A 651 12.24 25.33 -3.91
CA ILE A 651 13.64 25.03 -3.72
C ILE A 651 14.19 24.41 -5.00
N ASP A 652 15.30 24.95 -5.48
CA ASP A 652 16.06 24.34 -6.56
C ASP A 652 17.12 23.42 -5.95
N ARG A 653 17.01 22.11 -6.22
CA ARG A 653 17.96 21.09 -5.77
C ARG A 653 19.36 21.29 -6.35
N LYS A 654 19.46 21.79 -7.58
CA LYS A 654 20.76 21.95 -8.25
C LYS A 654 21.59 23.03 -7.58
N THR A 655 20.92 24.09 -7.11
CA THR A 655 21.59 25.22 -6.48
C THR A 655 21.49 25.20 -4.96
N ASN A 656 20.73 24.26 -4.37
CA ASN A 656 20.38 24.24 -2.95
C ASN A 656 19.88 25.62 -2.47
N GLY A 657 19.02 26.26 -3.26
CA GLY A 657 18.58 27.63 -3.04
C GLY A 657 17.07 27.79 -3.17
N VAL A 658 16.51 28.81 -2.52
CA VAL A 658 15.11 29.20 -2.72
C VAL A 658 14.99 29.86 -4.09
N LYS A 659 14.32 29.18 -5.03
CA LYS A 659 14.08 29.67 -6.39
C LYS A 659 13.08 30.82 -6.40
N TRP A 660 12.00 30.68 -5.65
CA TRP A 660 11.02 31.73 -5.44
C TRP A 660 10.28 31.51 -4.12
N LYS A 661 9.74 32.60 -3.57
CA LYS A 661 8.94 32.62 -2.35
C LYS A 661 7.66 33.41 -2.62
N ARG A 662 6.53 32.90 -2.15
CA ARG A 662 5.23 33.56 -2.29
C ARG A 662 4.49 33.56 -0.96
N LYS A 663 3.96 34.73 -0.60
CA LYS A 663 3.09 34.92 0.57
C LYS A 663 1.66 35.15 0.09
N GLU A 664 0.73 34.36 0.59
CA GLU A 664 -0.69 34.39 0.31
C GLU A 664 -1.45 34.87 1.55
N PRO A 665 -2.63 35.48 1.38
CA PRO A 665 -3.44 35.97 2.50
C PRO A 665 -3.94 34.84 3.42
N GLN A 666 -4.35 35.20 4.65
CA GLN A 666 -4.64 34.24 5.72
C GLN A 666 -5.82 33.31 5.42
N VAL A 667 -5.65 32.04 5.82
CA VAL A 667 -6.49 30.87 5.50
C VAL A 667 -6.50 30.63 4.00
N SER A 668 -5.78 29.61 3.57
CA SER A 668 -5.79 29.22 2.18
C SER A 668 -5.71 27.70 2.05
N SER A 669 -6.24 27.11 0.98
CA SER A 669 -6.15 25.69 0.67
C SER A 669 -5.61 25.44 -0.73
N ILE A 670 -4.61 24.59 -0.86
CA ILE A 670 -4.12 24.16 -2.18
C ILE A 670 -5.09 23.13 -2.76
N LEU A 671 -5.62 23.45 -3.93
CA LEU A 671 -6.63 22.66 -4.62
C LEU A 671 -6.05 21.49 -5.42
N GLU A 672 -4.84 21.68 -5.96
CA GLU A 672 -4.19 20.72 -6.86
C GLU A 672 -2.75 20.45 -6.41
N VAL A 673 -2.42 19.17 -6.18
CA VAL A 673 -1.13 18.75 -5.62
C VAL A 673 -0.31 17.95 -6.64
N SER A 674 -0.89 17.50 -7.76
CA SER A 674 -0.17 16.60 -8.68
C SER A 674 1.13 17.24 -9.15
N ALA A 675 2.25 16.54 -8.99
CA ALA A 675 3.55 16.96 -9.48
C ALA A 675 3.71 16.82 -11.02
N ALA A 676 2.65 16.40 -11.74
CA ALA A 676 2.72 16.13 -13.18
C ALA A 676 2.74 17.38 -14.04
N HIS A 677 2.23 18.48 -13.51
CA HIS A 677 1.98 19.70 -14.26
C HIS A 677 2.51 20.94 -13.53
N PRO A 678 2.84 22.00 -14.29
CA PRO A 678 3.49 23.21 -13.78
C PRO A 678 2.52 24.17 -13.07
N VAL A 679 1.25 23.82 -12.87
CA VAL A 679 0.24 24.72 -12.28
C VAL A 679 -0.05 24.34 -10.83
N LEU A 680 -0.08 25.33 -9.94
CA LEU A 680 -0.54 25.19 -8.56
C LEU A 680 -1.85 25.97 -8.43
N ALA A 681 -2.93 25.29 -8.06
CA ALA A 681 -4.21 25.92 -7.78
C ALA A 681 -4.35 26.17 -6.29
N ILE A 682 -4.63 27.42 -5.92
CA ILE A 682 -4.66 27.92 -4.56
C ILE A 682 -6.00 28.59 -4.31
N GLN A 683 -6.70 28.22 -3.24
CA GLN A 683 -7.90 28.91 -2.78
C GLN A 683 -7.56 29.69 -1.51
N SER A 684 -7.62 31.01 -1.51
CA SER A 684 -7.43 31.85 -0.32
C SER A 684 -8.72 32.53 0.12
N TYR A 685 -8.75 33.04 1.35
CA TYR A 685 -9.85 33.84 1.87
C TYR A 685 -9.39 35.28 2.07
N ASP A 686 -10.05 36.22 1.40
CA ASP A 686 -9.90 37.65 1.69
C ASP A 686 -10.74 37.95 2.94
N GLN A 687 -10.13 37.82 4.12
CA GLN A 687 -10.66 38.45 5.33
C GLN A 687 -10.13 39.89 5.42
N GLU A 688 -11.00 40.87 5.24
CA GLU A 688 -10.80 42.11 5.98
C GLU A 688 -11.00 41.76 7.45
N VAL A 689 -9.93 41.86 8.25
CA VAL A 689 -10.00 41.62 9.69
C VAL A 689 -10.96 42.65 10.28
N VAL A 690 -12.21 42.28 10.49
CA VAL A 690 -13.13 43.07 11.30
C VAL A 690 -12.67 42.87 12.74
N THR A 691 -11.70 43.68 13.17
CA THR A 691 -11.08 43.63 14.51
C THR A 691 -12.05 43.96 15.66
N GLN A 692 -13.32 44.25 15.37
CA GLN A 692 -14.32 44.53 16.39
C GLN A 692 -15.58 43.70 16.15
N PRO A 693 -15.91 42.73 17.02
CA PRO A 693 -17.21 42.07 16.97
C PRO A 693 -18.28 43.13 17.27
N MET A 694 -18.96 43.62 16.23
CA MET A 694 -20.22 44.32 16.45
C MET A 694 -21.23 43.26 16.87
N GLU A 695 -21.69 43.32 18.12
CA GLU A 695 -22.58 42.34 18.79
C GLU A 695 -23.86 41.97 18.02
N ASN A 696 -24.20 42.65 16.92
CA ASN A 696 -25.43 42.44 16.16
C ASN A 696 -25.27 42.34 14.62
N SER A 697 -24.04 42.24 14.08
CA SER A 697 -23.87 42.07 12.64
C SER A 697 -23.83 40.57 12.26
N PRO A 698 -24.55 40.13 11.21
CA PRO A 698 -24.40 38.78 10.70
C PRO A 698 -22.94 38.55 10.30
N PRO A 699 -22.37 37.35 10.53
CA PRO A 699 -20.99 37.06 10.19
C PRO A 699 -20.76 37.33 8.71
N VAL A 700 -19.91 38.31 8.40
CA VAL A 700 -19.48 38.60 7.03
C VAL A 700 -18.74 37.36 6.54
N GLN A 701 -19.33 36.65 5.58
CA GLN A 701 -18.67 35.51 4.99
C GLN A 701 -17.47 36.02 4.17
N PRO A 702 -16.28 35.44 4.37
CA PRO A 702 -15.08 35.88 3.66
C PRO A 702 -15.23 35.64 2.15
N THR A 703 -14.76 36.59 1.35
CA THR A 703 -14.67 36.41 -0.11
C THR A 703 -13.58 35.38 -0.39
N GLN A 704 -13.85 34.39 -1.21
CA GLN A 704 -12.82 33.42 -1.61
C GLN A 704 -12.12 33.89 -2.86
N ARG A 705 -10.83 33.65 -2.95
CA ARG A 705 -10.02 33.90 -4.14
C ARG A 705 -9.41 32.58 -4.61
N LEU A 706 -9.53 32.29 -5.91
CA LEU A 706 -8.75 31.27 -6.57
C LEU A 706 -7.56 31.92 -7.26
N THR A 707 -6.37 31.42 -6.99
CA THR A 707 -5.11 31.84 -7.59
C THR A 707 -4.47 30.62 -8.26
N LEU A 708 -4.16 30.71 -9.54
CA LEU A 708 -3.33 29.74 -10.25
C LEU A 708 -1.91 30.29 -10.35
N VAL A 709 -0.92 29.49 -9.97
CA VAL A 709 0.48 29.88 -9.91
C VAL A 709 1.33 28.94 -10.76
N ASP A 710 2.28 29.47 -11.53
CA ASP A 710 3.28 28.66 -12.22
C ASP A 710 4.32 28.20 -11.21
N ARG A 711 4.40 26.89 -10.96
CA ARG A 711 5.31 26.27 -9.99
C ARG A 711 6.79 26.53 -10.30
N ARG A 712 7.13 26.82 -11.55
CA ARG A 712 8.53 27.03 -11.94
C ARG A 712 9.01 28.42 -11.55
N SER A 713 8.11 29.40 -11.45
CA SER A 713 8.46 30.82 -11.24
C SER A 713 7.77 31.48 -10.05
N GLY A 714 6.73 30.88 -9.47
CA GLY A 714 5.90 31.49 -8.42
C GLY A 714 4.97 32.59 -8.94
N ARG A 715 4.94 32.82 -10.26
CA ARG A 715 4.14 33.86 -10.90
C ARG A 715 2.67 33.47 -10.92
N GLU A 716 1.81 34.44 -10.60
CA GLU A 716 0.36 34.29 -10.76
C GLU A 716 0.01 34.23 -12.25
N ILE A 717 -0.62 33.13 -12.65
CA ILE A 717 -1.15 32.88 -13.99
C ILE A 717 -2.57 33.43 -14.10
N TYR A 718 -3.38 33.22 -13.06
CA TYR A 718 -4.78 33.60 -13.03
C TYR A 718 -5.20 33.85 -11.58
N GLY A 719 -6.06 34.85 -11.38
CA GLY A 719 -6.63 35.18 -10.08
C GLY A 719 -8.08 35.60 -10.26
N THR A 720 -9.00 34.99 -9.52
CA THR A 720 -10.41 35.39 -9.51
C THR A 720 -10.98 35.37 -8.11
N LYS A 721 -11.90 36.29 -7.82
CA LYS A 721 -12.64 36.34 -6.56
C LYS A 721 -14.04 35.81 -6.78
N TYR A 722 -14.47 34.93 -5.90
CA TYR A 722 -15.83 34.41 -5.85
C TYR A 722 -16.56 35.06 -4.69
N SER A 723 -17.75 35.59 -4.96
CA SER A 723 -18.60 36.13 -3.90
C SER A 723 -18.98 35.02 -2.91
N PRO A 724 -19.24 35.33 -1.63
CA PRO A 724 -19.64 34.32 -0.65
C PRO A 724 -20.84 33.45 -1.09
N ALA A 725 -21.76 34.02 -1.87
CA ALA A 725 -22.91 33.31 -2.43
C ALA A 725 -22.54 32.25 -3.48
N GLU A 726 -21.44 32.48 -4.20
CA GLU A 726 -20.87 31.61 -5.25
C GLU A 726 -19.83 30.65 -4.69
N SER A 727 -19.20 30.98 -3.56
CA SER A 727 -17.94 30.37 -3.13
C SER A 727 -18.09 29.33 -2.02
N SER A 728 -19.28 29.05 -1.52
CA SER A 728 -19.40 28.26 -0.28
C SER A 728 -18.73 26.88 -0.33
N ASN A 729 -18.38 26.34 -1.50
CA ASN A 729 -17.51 25.16 -1.65
C ASN A 729 -16.75 25.07 -3.00
N LEU A 730 -15.88 26.02 -3.36
CA LEU A 730 -15.05 25.90 -4.57
C LEU A 730 -14.17 24.64 -4.53
N THR A 731 -14.52 23.61 -5.29
CA THR A 731 -13.85 22.31 -5.29
C THR A 731 -13.18 22.10 -6.63
N LEU A 732 -11.88 21.77 -6.62
CA LEU A 732 -11.24 21.27 -7.82
C LEU A 732 -11.70 19.83 -8.04
N MET A 733 -12.37 19.63 -9.16
CA MET A 733 -12.94 18.36 -9.55
C MET A 733 -11.92 17.51 -10.28
N ARG A 734 -11.08 18.16 -11.11
CA ARG A 734 -10.13 17.48 -11.97
C ARG A 734 -9.04 18.44 -12.43
N ALA A 735 -7.80 17.98 -12.47
CA ALA A 735 -6.72 18.61 -13.22
C ALA A 735 -6.23 17.63 -14.28
N ARG A 736 -6.23 18.03 -15.55
CA ARG A 736 -5.77 17.22 -16.68
C ARG A 736 -4.62 17.89 -17.39
N ALA A 737 -3.54 17.16 -17.66
CA ALA A 737 -2.35 17.68 -18.31
C ALA A 737 -2.09 16.99 -19.66
N ASP A 738 -2.02 17.76 -20.73
CA ASP A 738 -1.61 17.32 -22.06
C ASP A 738 -0.29 18.01 -22.41
N ARG A 739 0.83 17.31 -22.18
CA ARG A 739 2.17 17.85 -22.43
C ARG A 739 2.42 18.09 -23.91
N THR A 740 1.92 17.22 -24.79
CA THR A 740 2.10 17.34 -26.24
C THR A 740 1.42 18.60 -26.76
N ALA A 741 0.24 18.94 -26.23
CA ALA A 741 -0.44 20.19 -26.55
C ALA A 741 0.08 21.39 -25.74
N GLY A 742 0.89 21.16 -24.70
CA GLY A 742 1.28 22.18 -23.72
C GLY A 742 0.09 22.71 -22.93
N VAL A 743 -0.93 21.90 -22.64
CA VAL A 743 -2.18 22.36 -22.03
C VAL A 743 -2.42 21.72 -20.67
N VAL A 744 -2.83 22.52 -19.69
CA VAL A 744 -3.36 22.07 -18.39
C VAL A 744 -4.81 22.52 -18.28
N ARG A 745 -5.73 21.58 -18.05
CA ARG A 745 -7.17 21.82 -17.88
C ARG A 745 -7.56 21.59 -16.43
N LEU A 746 -8.13 22.59 -15.79
CA LEU A 746 -8.66 22.52 -14.43
C LEU A 746 -10.17 22.64 -14.47
N THR A 747 -10.89 21.63 -13.98
CA THR A 747 -12.34 21.66 -13.83
C THR A 747 -12.69 22.00 -12.40
N LEU A 748 -13.40 23.11 -12.21
CA LEU A 748 -13.80 23.63 -10.91
C LEU A 748 -15.31 23.58 -10.74
N GLN A 749 -15.74 23.27 -9.51
CA GLN A 749 -17.13 23.34 -9.08
C GLN A 749 -17.25 24.44 -8.01
N PRO A 750 -17.73 25.65 -8.35
CA PRO A 750 -17.87 26.75 -7.38
C PRO A 750 -18.87 26.43 -6.26
N LYS A 751 -19.98 25.78 -6.64
CA LYS A 751 -21.08 25.38 -5.77
C LYS A 751 -21.75 24.14 -6.35
N LEU A 752 -22.29 23.26 -5.51
CA LEU A 752 -23.06 22.06 -5.91
C LEU A 752 -24.12 22.31 -7.00
N SER A 753 -24.68 23.52 -7.07
CA SER A 753 -25.74 23.90 -8.01
C SER A 753 -25.28 24.85 -9.13
N ALA A 754 -24.02 25.29 -9.14
CA ALA A 754 -23.49 26.16 -10.19
C ALA A 754 -22.98 25.32 -11.37
N PRO A 755 -22.98 25.85 -12.61
CA PRO A 755 -22.29 25.19 -13.72
C PRO A 755 -20.79 25.05 -13.40
N GLN A 756 -20.21 23.96 -13.87
CA GLN A 756 -18.77 23.74 -13.77
C GLN A 756 -18.02 24.78 -14.59
N GLN A 757 -16.86 25.19 -14.09
CA GLN A 757 -15.96 26.12 -14.77
C GLN A 757 -14.72 25.35 -15.20
N LEU A 758 -14.47 25.29 -16.51
CA LEU A 758 -13.24 24.78 -17.08
C LEU A 758 -12.26 25.93 -17.27
N ILE A 759 -11.08 25.82 -16.66
CA ILE A 759 -9.95 26.71 -16.87
C ILE A 759 -8.90 25.94 -17.67
N GLU A 760 -8.60 26.39 -18.88
CA GLU A 760 -7.53 25.83 -19.71
C GLU A 760 -6.32 26.78 -19.70
N VAL A 761 -5.18 26.30 -19.22
CA VAL A 761 -3.90 27.00 -19.21
C VAL A 761 -3.00 26.39 -20.29
N LYS A 762 -2.71 27.15 -21.34
CA LYS A 762 -1.86 26.73 -22.46
C LYS A 762 -0.48 27.38 -22.36
N TYR A 763 0.55 26.55 -22.35
CA TYR A 763 1.97 26.86 -22.41
C TYR A 763 2.41 26.88 -23.87
N THR A 764 3.01 27.97 -24.34
CA THR A 764 3.54 28.09 -25.71
C THR A 764 5.06 28.22 -25.69
N ASN A 765 5.72 27.99 -26.82
CA ASN A 765 7.16 28.24 -26.98
C ASN A 765 7.47 29.70 -27.37
N GLU A 766 6.47 30.59 -27.41
CA GLU A 766 6.71 31.99 -27.75
C GLU A 766 7.51 32.70 -26.66
N ALA A 767 8.53 33.47 -27.06
CA ALA A 767 9.32 34.27 -26.12
C ALA A 767 8.41 35.16 -25.25
N LEU A 768 8.76 35.28 -23.95
CA LEU A 768 8.06 36.10 -22.96
C LEU A 768 8.11 37.58 -23.36
N GLY A 769 7.18 38.01 -24.22
CA GLY A 769 7.05 39.40 -24.68
C GLY A 769 6.43 40.36 -23.66
N GLY A 770 6.09 39.89 -22.45
CA GLY A 770 5.45 40.69 -21.41
C GLY A 770 5.24 39.95 -20.08
N THR A 771 5.04 40.70 -19.00
CA THR A 771 4.88 40.20 -17.61
C THR A 771 3.46 39.78 -17.24
N THR A 772 2.49 39.87 -18.16
CA THR A 772 1.10 39.46 -17.94
C THR A 772 0.70 38.33 -18.90
N PRO A 773 0.02 37.27 -18.42
CA PRO A 773 -0.50 36.20 -19.28
C PRO A 773 -1.67 36.72 -20.13
N ASP A 774 -1.83 36.19 -21.35
CA ASP A 774 -2.95 36.54 -22.22
C ASP A 774 -4.20 35.78 -21.74
N ILE A 775 -5.12 36.48 -21.07
CA ILE A 775 -6.37 35.90 -20.58
C ILE A 775 -7.45 36.07 -21.65
N GLN A 776 -7.96 34.96 -22.18
CA GLN A 776 -9.07 34.91 -23.12
C GLN A 776 -10.31 34.35 -22.41
N VAL A 777 -11.32 35.18 -22.21
CA VAL A 777 -12.61 34.73 -21.68
C VAL A 777 -13.50 34.35 -22.86
N SER A 778 -13.78 33.05 -23.03
CA SER A 778 -14.74 32.60 -24.04
C SER A 778 -16.13 32.63 -23.43
N THR A 779 -17.02 33.48 -23.96
CA THR A 779 -18.45 33.36 -23.67
C THR A 779 -19.00 32.11 -24.37
N ALA A 780 -19.95 31.44 -23.75
CA ALA A 780 -20.45 30.10 -24.12
C ALA A 780 -21.14 29.99 -25.50
N ALA A 781 -21.08 31.01 -26.35
CA ALA A 781 -21.74 31.00 -27.65
C ALA A 781 -20.74 30.52 -28.71
N GLU A 782 -21.12 29.50 -29.47
CA GLU A 782 -20.33 28.81 -30.50
C GLU A 782 -19.39 27.73 -29.95
N ILE A 783 -19.98 26.64 -29.48
CA ILE A 783 -19.33 25.32 -29.58
C ILE A 783 -19.49 24.89 -31.04
N PRO A 784 -18.46 24.92 -31.91
CA PRO A 784 -18.52 24.11 -33.10
C PRO A 784 -18.62 22.65 -32.64
N GLU A 785 -19.70 21.97 -33.02
CA GLU A 785 -19.84 20.53 -32.81
C GLU A 785 -18.52 19.87 -33.25
N ILE A 786 -17.81 19.25 -32.32
CA ILE A 786 -16.72 18.36 -32.67
C ILE A 786 -17.41 17.23 -33.43
N PRO A 787 -17.14 17.06 -34.74
CA PRO A 787 -17.77 15.98 -35.49
C PRO A 787 -17.44 14.67 -34.77
N PRO A 788 -18.43 13.76 -34.58
CA PRO A 788 -18.20 12.49 -33.93
C PRO A 788 -17.00 11.82 -34.61
N ALA A 789 -16.08 11.30 -33.80
CA ALA A 789 -14.95 10.54 -34.30
C ALA A 789 -15.49 9.51 -35.30
N ALA A 790 -15.00 9.57 -36.55
CA ALA A 790 -15.38 8.62 -37.58
C ALA A 790 -15.24 7.22 -36.98
N ALA A 791 -16.31 6.43 -37.07
CA ALA A 791 -16.25 5.03 -36.69
C ALA A 791 -15.04 4.40 -37.40
N PRO A 792 -14.19 3.63 -36.69
CA PRO A 792 -13.14 2.90 -37.38
C PRO A 792 -13.80 1.97 -38.40
N GLU A 793 -13.45 2.13 -39.67
CA GLU A 793 -13.80 1.18 -40.74
C GLU A 793 -13.14 -0.18 -40.51
#